data_AF-A0A0H4VML7-F1
#
_entry.id   AF-A0A0H4VML7-F1
#
_cell.length_a   1.000
_cell.length_b   1.000
_cell.length_c   1.000
_cell.angle_alpha   90.00
_cell.angle_beta   90.00
_cell.angle_gamma   90.00
#
_symmetry.space_group_name_H-M   'P 1'
#
loop_
_entity.id
_entity.type
_entity.pdbx_description
1 polymer ?
#
loop_
_entity_poly.entity_id
_entity_poly.type
_entity_poly.pdbx_seq_one_letter_code
_entity_poly.pdbx_strand_id
1 'polypeptide(L)'
;MSIMFSKKIKISLTPSPALKQQEINGIITYESFDNDPFFEIWPLDGILKAGWYKVALGLKLQQGEIIIPKIYFDFGNGYSEEYHWKLYFRDAEVLGLVKLPWDCYRLRLDVSETNVVFEASDLTIFKLTKPQAIFQSFKVLEKIGESRASFLKKVVYQKNVKERKKILKSVFDGSYVPLPYHELPAIDEKQTQFNKEVDIAELLTYSTIHAEKLKETKRNHEIISKLNYRADNQVPVDIILPVYNGLHFLEKLIPQIFSNSDLPFTLHIIDDCSPDQEVVDYLQEAVLKYNNLNVTRNTTNLGFTKTVNKLLSICRQDVIVLLNSDIEVPGNWLSTLIAPLLLDDKIGTVTPMSNCATICSFPNLGDNPILDGYDVESLNAPLKDFQTYYEEIPTGVGFCMAINGKMLTKVGTLNEEAFPRGYGEEVDLCFRARKKGYKSVLNSNLFIYHKHGGSFASAEKVKLLNENQKKLEVLHPEFNQVLKKYFNNNTFILQKLAYFIKILQSEGKLVSVFLDHDLGGGTNVYASNYLLKEKENCFLYGQYLNPNRNGDKRILFSLSYKNYNLKFGIDEIQTLFDLFDFYNLKINKIVINNLVSYHNSLLLAKQIIEYKKKNSDVFLQALGHDFFFICPNFLLFRDNKEFCGVPTDLSECITCLKGISKNIDPQLVPNDFTTVEEWRRTWGDLLTVYANELVVFSESTKALFLKVWPLLSTKIQLTPHSLVGFTKNEKRILNIGILGNIHSVAKGARFIQELAIYIQQNNLHHFKLINFGGIQSTFDHPAIIKTGGYSLNELHFKLAQNKVDVIFIPSVWSETFSYTTLEAIETGIPTACFKLGGQFDQVRHYDKGIVVEEINPEAFINAVTNYFN
;
A
#
# COMPACT_ATOMS: atom_id res chain seq x y z
N MET A 1 -40.90 7.76 -8.61
CA MET A 1 -40.54 9.09 -9.16
C MET A 1 -39.37 8.91 -10.10
N SER A 2 -39.59 8.99 -11.42
CA SER A 2 -38.51 8.88 -12.42
C SER A 2 -37.61 10.10 -12.29
N ILE A 3 -36.39 9.90 -11.81
CA ILE A 3 -35.40 10.99 -11.67
C ILE A 3 -34.82 11.23 -13.07
N MET A 4 -35.16 12.36 -13.70
CA MET A 4 -34.53 12.78 -14.95
C MET A 4 -33.03 12.97 -14.73
N PHE A 5 -32.20 12.13 -15.34
CA PHE A 5 -30.74 12.28 -15.35
C PHE A 5 -30.34 13.41 -16.29
N SER A 6 -29.37 14.23 -15.88
CA SER A 6 -28.73 15.22 -16.76
C SER A 6 -27.89 14.51 -17.82
N LYS A 7 -28.21 14.77 -19.10
CA LYS A 7 -27.49 14.37 -20.34
C LYS A 7 -26.86 12.97 -20.32
N LYS A 8 -27.54 11.99 -20.94
CA LYS A 8 -26.98 10.66 -21.23
C LYS A 8 -25.91 10.80 -22.30
N ILE A 9 -24.68 10.39 -21.98
CA ILE A 9 -23.57 10.33 -22.95
C ILE A 9 -23.38 8.85 -23.28
N LYS A 10 -23.77 8.47 -24.51
CA LYS A 10 -23.54 7.13 -25.04
C LYS A 10 -22.23 7.18 -25.81
N ILE A 11 -21.23 6.39 -25.44
CA ILE A 11 -19.90 6.45 -26.02
C ILE A 11 -19.60 5.12 -26.70
N SER A 12 -19.26 5.18 -27.98
CA SER A 12 -18.83 4.01 -28.74
C SER A 12 -17.43 3.57 -28.28
N LEU A 13 -17.26 2.28 -28.09
CA LEU A 13 -15.98 1.68 -27.73
C LEU A 13 -15.13 1.52 -29.00
N THR A 14 -13.90 2.02 -28.99
CA THR A 14 -12.96 1.82 -30.11
C THR A 14 -11.93 0.77 -29.71
N PRO A 15 -11.91 -0.43 -30.32
CA PRO A 15 -10.97 -1.48 -29.93
C PRO A 15 -9.53 -1.07 -30.27
N SER A 16 -8.60 -1.36 -29.37
CA SER A 16 -7.16 -1.33 -29.67
C SER A 16 -6.79 -2.42 -30.69
N PRO A 17 -5.61 -2.34 -31.33
CA PRO A 17 -5.11 -3.41 -32.22
C PRO A 17 -5.02 -4.79 -31.56
N ALA A 18 -4.93 -4.85 -30.23
CA ALA A 18 -4.90 -6.07 -29.43
C ALA A 18 -6.30 -6.69 -29.21
N LEU A 19 -7.38 -6.02 -29.63
CA LEU A 19 -8.76 -6.51 -29.63
C LEU A 19 -9.26 -6.70 -31.07
N LYS A 20 -9.49 -7.95 -31.46
CA LYS A 20 -10.08 -8.25 -32.77
C LYS A 20 -11.60 -8.29 -32.64
N GLN A 21 -12.26 -7.39 -33.35
CA GLN A 21 -13.71 -7.39 -33.48
C GLN A 21 -14.15 -8.43 -34.52
N GLN A 22 -15.13 -9.26 -34.18
CA GLN A 22 -15.75 -10.25 -35.06
C GLN A 22 -17.27 -10.21 -34.91
N GLU A 23 -17.99 -10.42 -36.00
CA GLU A 23 -19.45 -10.54 -35.97
C GLU A 23 -19.83 -12.01 -36.12
N ILE A 24 -20.46 -12.58 -35.09
CA ILE A 24 -20.91 -13.98 -35.05
C ILE A 24 -22.42 -13.98 -34.83
N ASN A 25 -23.19 -14.53 -35.76
CA ASN A 25 -24.66 -14.59 -35.71
C ASN A 25 -25.36 -13.22 -35.47
N GLY A 26 -24.81 -12.13 -36.02
CA GLY A 26 -25.36 -10.77 -35.85
C GLY A 26 -25.01 -10.10 -34.51
N ILE A 27 -24.11 -10.70 -33.73
CA ILE A 27 -23.63 -10.17 -32.46
C ILE A 27 -22.14 -9.81 -32.61
N ILE A 28 -21.80 -8.59 -32.20
CA ILE A 28 -20.41 -8.12 -32.18
C ILE A 28 -19.70 -8.74 -30.96
N THR A 29 -18.64 -9.48 -31.24
CA THR A 29 -17.78 -10.15 -30.26
C THR A 29 -16.35 -9.61 -30.39
N TYR A 30 -15.63 -9.60 -29.28
CA TYR A 30 -14.23 -9.17 -29.22
C TYR A 30 -13.38 -10.30 -28.65
N GLU A 31 -12.23 -10.52 -29.27
CA GLU A 31 -11.25 -11.53 -28.87
C GLU A 31 -9.89 -10.84 -28.66
N SER A 32 -9.29 -11.07 -27.48
CA SER A 32 -7.95 -10.55 -27.16
C SER A 32 -6.85 -11.52 -27.61
N PHE A 33 -5.77 -10.97 -28.19
CA PHE A 33 -4.68 -11.76 -28.79
C PHE A 33 -3.26 -11.30 -28.42
N ASP A 34 -3.12 -10.30 -27.54
CA ASP A 34 -1.83 -9.70 -27.14
C ASP A 34 -1.87 -9.27 -25.66
N ASN A 35 -0.74 -8.84 -25.11
CA ASN A 35 -0.54 -8.57 -23.69
C ASN A 35 -1.24 -7.31 -23.14
N ASP A 36 -1.89 -6.48 -23.99
CA ASP A 36 -2.57 -5.25 -23.55
C ASP A 36 -3.89 -4.93 -24.30
N PRO A 37 -4.94 -5.77 -24.16
CA PRO A 37 -6.21 -5.58 -24.87
C PRO A 37 -7.12 -4.55 -24.17
N PHE A 38 -7.32 -3.39 -24.81
CA PHE A 38 -8.19 -2.32 -24.28
C PHE A 38 -9.11 -1.68 -25.33
N PHE A 39 -10.15 -0.98 -24.86
CA PHE A 39 -10.95 -0.04 -25.65
C PHE A 39 -10.56 1.39 -25.33
N GLU A 40 -10.31 2.19 -26.36
CA GLU A 40 -10.22 3.64 -26.22
C GLU A 40 -11.62 4.26 -26.29
N ILE A 41 -11.90 5.20 -25.40
CA ILE A 41 -13.21 5.80 -25.20
C ILE A 41 -13.04 7.32 -25.23
N TRP A 42 -13.72 7.95 -26.19
CA TRP A 42 -13.66 9.38 -26.45
C TRP A 42 -15.00 10.03 -26.11
N PRO A 43 -15.08 10.94 -25.12
CA PRO A 43 -16.31 11.64 -24.82
C PRO A 43 -16.82 12.41 -26.05
N LEU A 44 -18.08 12.20 -26.45
CA LEU A 44 -18.66 12.84 -27.65
C LEU A 44 -18.61 14.39 -27.64
N ASP A 45 -18.60 15.01 -26.45
CA ASP A 45 -18.49 16.47 -26.27
C ASP A 45 -17.04 16.93 -25.98
N GLY A 46 -16.03 16.06 -26.19
CA GLY A 46 -14.60 16.35 -26.06
C GLY A 46 -14.01 16.30 -24.64
N ILE A 47 -14.77 16.67 -23.59
CA ILE A 47 -14.26 16.68 -22.20
C ILE A 47 -15.36 16.29 -21.20
N LEU A 48 -15.10 15.30 -20.33
CA LEU A 48 -15.90 15.04 -19.13
C LEU A 48 -15.46 15.98 -18.01
N LYS A 49 -16.22 17.05 -17.80
CA LYS A 49 -15.93 18.03 -16.74
C LYS A 49 -15.88 17.41 -15.34
N ALA A 50 -15.07 17.94 -14.44
CA ALA A 50 -15.02 17.52 -13.04
C ALA A 50 -16.44 17.41 -12.42
N GLY A 51 -16.68 16.36 -11.62
CA GLY A 51 -17.99 16.10 -11.04
C GLY A 51 -18.34 14.61 -10.88
N TRP A 52 -19.59 14.35 -10.50
CA TRP A 52 -20.09 12.99 -10.26
C TRP A 52 -20.67 12.37 -11.53
N TYR A 53 -20.37 11.11 -11.75
CA TYR A 53 -20.80 10.35 -12.91
C TYR A 53 -21.24 8.94 -12.50
N LYS A 54 -22.32 8.48 -13.13
CA LYS A 54 -22.68 7.06 -13.15
C LYS A 54 -22.24 6.46 -14.46
N VAL A 55 -21.57 5.32 -14.38
CA VAL A 55 -21.09 4.55 -15.54
C VAL A 55 -21.84 3.23 -15.58
N ALA A 56 -22.28 2.84 -16.78
CA ALA A 56 -22.93 1.57 -17.05
C ALA A 56 -22.36 0.96 -18.34
N LEU A 57 -21.99 -0.31 -18.28
CA LEU A 57 -21.45 -1.08 -19.39
C LEU A 57 -22.00 -2.51 -19.32
N GLY A 58 -22.42 -3.08 -20.43
CA GLY A 58 -22.74 -4.50 -20.53
C GLY A 58 -21.53 -5.27 -21.04
N LEU A 59 -21.13 -6.32 -20.34
CA LEU A 59 -20.08 -7.23 -20.79
C LEU A 59 -20.62 -8.65 -20.66
N LYS A 60 -20.49 -9.48 -21.70
CA LYS A 60 -20.97 -10.86 -21.63
C LYS A 60 -19.87 -11.80 -22.08
N LEU A 61 -19.42 -12.62 -21.14
CA LEU A 61 -18.33 -13.57 -21.35
C LEU A 61 -18.80 -14.73 -22.23
N GLN A 62 -18.01 -15.05 -23.26
CA GLN A 62 -18.23 -16.20 -24.15
C GLN A 62 -17.20 -17.30 -23.90
N GLN A 63 -15.92 -16.94 -23.69
CA GLN A 63 -14.84 -17.89 -23.40
C GLN A 63 -13.71 -17.20 -22.63
N GLY A 64 -13.08 -17.90 -21.68
CA GLY A 64 -12.03 -17.34 -20.79
C GLY A 64 -12.60 -16.86 -19.46
N GLU A 65 -11.87 -15.99 -18.75
CA GLU A 65 -12.32 -15.35 -17.51
C GLU A 65 -12.04 -13.84 -17.57
N ILE A 66 -13.06 -13.02 -17.29
CA ILE A 66 -12.90 -11.56 -17.18
C ILE A 66 -12.35 -11.27 -15.78
N ILE A 67 -11.06 -10.97 -15.69
CA ILE A 67 -10.42 -10.62 -14.43
C ILE A 67 -10.39 -9.09 -14.30
N ILE A 68 -11.31 -8.56 -13.49
CA ILE A 68 -11.36 -7.17 -12.99
C ILE A 68 -11.21 -6.11 -14.10
N PRO A 69 -12.29 -5.74 -14.80
CA PRO A 69 -12.22 -4.67 -15.80
C PRO A 69 -11.80 -3.34 -15.15
N LYS A 70 -10.97 -2.54 -15.81
CA LYS A 70 -10.49 -1.24 -15.31
C LYS A 70 -10.83 -0.13 -16.30
N ILE A 71 -11.22 1.03 -15.80
CA ILE A 71 -11.28 2.27 -16.59
C ILE A 71 -10.18 3.22 -16.13
N TYR A 72 -9.28 3.59 -17.03
CA TYR A 72 -8.26 4.61 -16.84
C TYR A 72 -8.79 5.97 -17.32
N PHE A 73 -8.45 7.02 -16.58
CA PHE A 73 -8.82 8.41 -16.88
C PHE A 73 -7.58 9.20 -17.29
N ASP A 74 -7.65 9.85 -18.46
CA ASP A 74 -6.64 10.80 -18.91
C ASP A 74 -7.09 12.22 -18.57
N PHE A 75 -6.47 12.81 -17.55
CA PHE A 75 -6.68 14.20 -17.13
C PHE A 75 -5.77 15.20 -17.89
N GLY A 76 -5.12 14.76 -18.97
CA GLY A 76 -4.24 15.57 -19.82
C GLY A 76 -2.75 15.16 -19.78
N ASN A 77 -2.41 14.11 -19.04
CA ASN A 77 -1.03 13.60 -18.88
C ASN A 77 -0.84 12.16 -19.40
N GLY A 78 -1.86 11.60 -20.06
CA GLY A 78 -1.90 10.18 -20.46
C GLY A 78 -2.52 9.28 -19.38
N TYR A 79 -2.64 8.00 -19.69
CA TYR A 79 -3.15 7.00 -18.75
C TYR A 79 -2.08 6.66 -17.70
N SER A 80 -2.50 6.55 -16.44
CA SER A 80 -1.62 6.22 -15.32
C SER A 80 -2.28 5.17 -14.44
N GLU A 81 -1.45 4.28 -13.88
CA GLU A 81 -1.77 3.42 -12.72
C GLU A 81 -1.90 4.24 -11.42
N GLU A 82 -2.24 5.51 -11.49
CA GLU A 82 -2.68 6.33 -10.35
C GLU A 82 -4.15 6.75 -10.54
N TYR A 83 -4.62 6.73 -11.79
CA TYR A 83 -5.90 7.26 -12.22
C TYR A 83 -6.71 6.21 -12.96
N HIS A 84 -6.84 5.02 -12.36
CA HIS A 84 -7.78 3.99 -12.81
C HIS A 84 -8.90 3.72 -11.82
N TRP A 85 -9.96 3.11 -12.31
CA TRP A 85 -11.08 2.65 -11.53
C TRP A 85 -11.44 1.22 -11.89
N LYS A 86 -11.37 0.33 -10.91
CA LYS A 86 -11.77 -1.06 -11.03
C LYS A 86 -13.30 -1.14 -11.08
N LEU A 87 -13.81 -1.85 -12.07
CA LEU A 87 -15.22 -2.06 -12.31
C LEU A 87 -15.65 -3.39 -11.70
N TYR A 88 -16.74 -3.37 -10.92
CA TYR A 88 -17.34 -4.60 -10.44
C TYR A 88 -18.22 -5.22 -11.52
N PHE A 89 -17.98 -6.48 -11.86
CA PHE A 89 -18.69 -7.23 -12.88
C PHE A 89 -19.58 -8.30 -12.22
N ARG A 90 -20.90 -8.25 -12.44
CA ARG A 90 -21.85 -9.27 -11.98
C ARG A 90 -23.02 -9.39 -12.95
N ASP A 91 -23.37 -10.61 -13.35
CA ASP A 91 -24.53 -10.92 -14.20
C ASP A 91 -24.59 -10.09 -15.50
N ALA A 92 -23.46 -9.97 -16.19
CA ALA A 92 -23.29 -9.26 -17.46
C ALA A 92 -23.49 -7.73 -17.44
N GLU A 93 -23.68 -7.11 -16.28
CA GLU A 93 -23.72 -5.66 -16.11
C GLU A 93 -22.60 -5.15 -15.21
N VAL A 94 -21.90 -4.12 -15.68
CA VAL A 94 -21.03 -3.27 -14.90
C VAL A 94 -21.79 -2.00 -14.56
N LEU A 95 -21.86 -1.66 -13.27
CA LEU A 95 -22.47 -0.41 -12.82
C LEU A 95 -21.63 0.21 -11.71
N GLY A 96 -21.25 1.47 -11.87
CA GLY A 96 -20.47 2.15 -10.85
C GLY A 96 -20.67 3.66 -10.82
N LEU A 97 -20.20 4.26 -9.73
CA LEU A 97 -20.30 5.68 -9.43
C LEU A 97 -18.88 6.24 -9.24
N VAL A 98 -18.50 7.24 -10.04
CA VAL A 98 -17.16 7.85 -10.01
C VAL A 98 -17.27 9.37 -9.83
N LYS A 99 -16.35 9.97 -9.07
CA LYS A 99 -16.18 11.42 -8.97
C LYS A 99 -14.89 11.80 -9.66
N LEU A 100 -14.98 12.54 -10.74
CA LEU A 100 -13.81 13.09 -11.42
C LEU A 100 -13.32 14.33 -10.65
N PRO A 101 -12.09 14.33 -10.12
CA PRO A 101 -11.53 15.50 -9.44
C PRO A 101 -11.22 16.65 -10.41
N TRP A 102 -10.90 16.31 -11.65
CA TRP A 102 -10.57 17.24 -12.73
C TRP A 102 -11.31 16.88 -14.02
N ASP A 103 -11.14 17.72 -15.04
CA ASP A 103 -11.66 17.50 -16.38
C ASP A 103 -10.93 16.33 -17.04
N CYS A 104 -11.67 15.30 -17.46
CA CYS A 104 -11.14 14.10 -18.11
C CYS A 104 -11.34 14.19 -19.62
N TYR A 105 -10.26 14.02 -20.37
CA TYR A 105 -10.23 14.18 -21.83
C TYR A 105 -10.47 12.86 -22.54
N ARG A 106 -9.92 11.76 -22.03
CA ARG A 106 -10.03 10.43 -22.63
C ARG A 106 -10.15 9.35 -21.57
N LEU A 107 -10.72 8.23 -21.97
CA LEU A 107 -10.92 7.07 -21.13
C LEU A 107 -10.32 5.85 -21.83
N ARG A 108 -9.77 4.90 -21.06
CA ARG A 108 -9.33 3.59 -21.57
C ARG A 108 -9.98 2.51 -20.72
N LEU A 109 -10.65 1.55 -21.35
CA LEU A 109 -11.30 0.43 -20.68
C LEU A 109 -10.51 -0.85 -20.97
N ASP A 110 -9.91 -1.41 -19.95
CA ASP A 110 -9.25 -2.71 -19.99
C ASP A 110 -10.25 -3.74 -19.50
N VAL A 111 -10.56 -4.75 -20.32
CA VAL A 111 -11.59 -5.73 -19.97
C VAL A 111 -11.00 -6.92 -19.20
N SER A 112 -9.81 -7.39 -19.57
CA SER A 112 -9.10 -8.46 -18.87
C SER A 112 -7.60 -8.39 -19.17
N GLU A 113 -6.78 -8.89 -18.24
CA GLU A 113 -5.32 -9.05 -18.40
C GLU A 113 -4.96 -10.43 -19.02
N THR A 114 -5.96 -11.23 -19.42
CA THR A 114 -5.82 -12.57 -20.01
C THR A 114 -6.56 -12.67 -21.35
N ASN A 115 -6.28 -13.74 -22.11
CA ASN A 115 -7.01 -14.03 -23.35
C ASN A 115 -8.47 -14.35 -23.06
N VAL A 116 -9.38 -13.57 -23.65
CA VAL A 116 -10.82 -13.61 -23.38
C VAL A 116 -11.62 -13.31 -24.65
N VAL A 117 -12.74 -14.01 -24.82
CA VAL A 117 -13.76 -13.75 -25.84
C VAL A 117 -15.01 -13.24 -25.14
N PHE A 118 -15.49 -12.06 -25.52
CA PHE A 118 -16.62 -11.42 -24.86
C PHE A 118 -17.42 -10.51 -25.80
N GLU A 119 -18.69 -10.28 -25.46
CA GLU A 119 -19.52 -9.22 -26.04
C GLU A 119 -19.42 -7.97 -25.16
N ALA A 120 -19.37 -6.79 -25.77
CA ALA A 120 -19.44 -5.52 -25.05
C ALA A 120 -20.53 -4.63 -25.62
N SER A 121 -21.34 -4.03 -24.75
CA SER A 121 -22.29 -2.98 -25.14
C SER A 121 -21.62 -1.60 -25.09
N ASP A 122 -22.29 -0.59 -25.64
CA ASP A 122 -21.79 0.79 -25.57
C ASP A 122 -21.69 1.28 -24.12
N LEU A 123 -20.60 1.98 -23.80
CA LEU A 123 -20.42 2.62 -22.51
C LEU A 123 -21.41 3.77 -22.35
N THR A 124 -22.18 3.75 -21.27
CA THR A 124 -23.10 4.84 -20.96
C THR A 124 -22.63 5.58 -19.71
N ILE A 125 -22.41 6.89 -19.85
CA ILE A 125 -22.04 7.78 -18.75
C ILE A 125 -23.15 8.80 -18.52
N PHE A 126 -23.56 8.97 -17.26
CA PHE A 126 -24.54 9.96 -16.83
C PHE A 126 -23.88 10.94 -15.87
N LYS A 127 -23.86 12.24 -16.23
CA LYS A 127 -23.46 13.27 -15.27
C LYS A 127 -24.54 13.37 -14.20
N LEU A 128 -24.12 13.36 -12.94
CA LEU A 128 -25.02 13.44 -11.79
C LEU A 128 -24.83 14.78 -11.08
N THR A 129 -25.94 15.38 -10.70
CA THR A 129 -25.95 16.37 -9.62
C THR A 129 -25.63 15.68 -8.29
N LYS A 130 -25.14 16.43 -7.30
CA LYS A 130 -24.84 15.88 -5.95
C LYS A 130 -26.03 15.09 -5.36
N PRO A 131 -27.30 15.56 -5.42
CA PRO A 131 -28.44 14.78 -4.92
C PRO A 131 -28.69 13.47 -5.69
N GLN A 132 -28.45 13.45 -7.01
CA GLN A 132 -28.59 12.24 -7.83
C GLN A 132 -27.49 11.22 -7.52
N ALA A 133 -26.25 11.66 -7.30
CA ALA A 133 -25.14 10.80 -6.90
C ALA A 133 -25.44 10.10 -5.57
N ILE A 134 -26.02 10.82 -4.60
CA ILE A 134 -26.44 10.27 -3.31
C ILE A 134 -27.51 9.20 -3.51
N PHE A 135 -28.55 9.48 -4.30
CA PHE A 135 -29.59 8.49 -4.57
C PHE A 135 -29.05 7.24 -5.30
N GLN A 136 -28.10 7.41 -6.23
CA GLN A 136 -27.46 6.29 -6.92
C GLN A 136 -26.53 5.48 -6.01
N SER A 137 -25.84 6.12 -5.07
CA SER A 137 -24.98 5.42 -4.11
C SER A 137 -25.77 4.37 -3.32
N PHE A 138 -27.01 4.68 -2.91
CA PHE A 138 -27.89 3.71 -2.25
C PHE A 138 -28.25 2.50 -3.12
N LYS A 139 -28.39 2.68 -4.43
CA LYS A 139 -28.70 1.58 -5.36
C LYS A 139 -27.48 0.70 -5.66
N VAL A 140 -26.28 1.28 -5.68
CA VAL A 140 -25.02 0.54 -5.81
C VAL A 140 -24.81 -0.33 -4.57
N LEU A 141 -25.02 0.23 -3.37
CA LEU A 141 -24.97 -0.49 -2.09
C LEU A 141 -25.96 -1.67 -2.02
N GLU A 142 -27.14 -1.52 -2.59
CA GLU A 142 -28.17 -2.57 -2.65
C GLU A 142 -27.78 -3.72 -3.61
N LYS A 143 -27.12 -3.43 -4.75
CA LYS A 143 -26.63 -4.46 -5.72
C LYS A 143 -25.40 -5.24 -5.21
N ILE A 144 -24.60 -4.66 -4.31
CA ILE A 144 -23.44 -5.33 -3.69
C ILE A 144 -23.81 -6.13 -2.42
N GLY A 145 -25.08 -6.13 -2.00
CA GLY A 145 -25.58 -6.98 -0.92
C GLY A 145 -25.66 -6.34 0.47
N GLU A 146 -25.52 -5.01 0.61
CA GLU A 146 -25.81 -4.32 1.88
C GLU A 146 -27.30 -3.98 2.01
N SER A 147 -27.93 -4.32 3.15
CA SER A 147 -29.33 -3.97 3.38
C SER A 147 -29.50 -2.48 3.69
N ARG A 148 -30.47 -1.84 3.02
CA ARG A 148 -30.89 -0.44 3.21
C ARG A 148 -31.18 -0.07 4.68
N ALA A 149 -31.54 -1.05 5.49
CA ALA A 149 -31.79 -0.92 6.93
C ALA A 149 -30.52 -0.73 7.79
N SER A 150 -29.37 -1.26 7.37
CA SER A 150 -28.07 -1.12 8.07
C SER A 150 -27.56 0.31 8.02
N PHE A 151 -27.60 0.93 6.83
CA PHE A 151 -27.19 2.31 6.63
C PHE A 151 -28.13 3.30 7.35
N LEU A 152 -29.45 3.08 7.26
CA LEU A 152 -30.43 3.90 7.97
C LEU A 152 -30.28 3.77 9.49
N LYS A 153 -29.91 2.60 10.03
CA LYS A 153 -29.58 2.46 11.46
C LYS A 153 -28.39 3.34 11.86
N LYS A 154 -27.32 3.40 11.06
CA LYS A 154 -26.15 4.26 11.32
C LYS A 154 -26.47 5.76 11.34
N VAL A 155 -27.44 6.20 10.54
CA VAL A 155 -27.84 7.63 10.47
C VAL A 155 -28.93 7.99 11.48
N VAL A 156 -29.89 7.09 11.71
CA VAL A 156 -31.08 7.35 12.55
C VAL A 156 -30.83 7.10 14.04
N TYR A 157 -29.91 6.21 14.43
CA TYR A 157 -29.60 5.96 15.85
C TYR A 157 -28.60 6.93 16.49
N GLN A 158 -28.07 7.88 15.72
CA GLN A 158 -27.24 8.97 16.26
C GLN A 158 -28.10 9.93 17.09
N LYS A 159 -27.77 10.12 18.37
CA LYS A 159 -28.61 10.86 19.34
C LYS A 159 -28.65 12.37 19.11
N ASN A 160 -27.71 12.96 18.36
CA ASN A 160 -27.57 14.41 18.24
C ASN A 160 -27.71 14.92 16.81
N VAL A 161 -28.52 15.99 16.62
CA VAL A 161 -28.78 16.66 15.34
C VAL A 161 -27.50 17.25 14.72
N LYS A 162 -26.52 17.67 15.54
CA LYS A 162 -25.21 18.17 15.07
C LYS A 162 -24.36 17.07 14.42
N GLU A 163 -24.36 15.86 14.96
CA GLU A 163 -23.60 14.73 14.39
C GLU A 163 -24.26 14.18 13.13
N ARG A 164 -25.59 14.12 13.10
CA ARG A 164 -26.32 13.81 11.85
C ARG A 164 -25.98 14.82 10.75
N LYS A 165 -25.96 16.11 11.08
CA LYS A 165 -25.52 17.17 10.17
C LYS A 165 -24.03 17.05 9.82
N LYS A 166 -23.16 16.57 10.70
CA LYS A 166 -21.71 16.40 10.46
C LYS A 166 -21.43 15.21 9.55
N ILE A 167 -22.13 14.08 9.73
CA ILE A 167 -22.06 12.89 8.86
C ILE A 167 -22.61 13.26 7.48
N LEU A 168 -23.78 13.90 7.43
CA LEU A 168 -24.32 14.45 6.19
C LEU A 168 -23.30 15.41 5.55
N LYS A 169 -22.81 16.42 6.28
CA LYS A 169 -21.85 17.41 5.77
C LYS A 169 -20.51 16.79 5.32
N SER A 170 -20.03 15.73 5.96
CA SER A 170 -18.83 14.96 5.55
C SER A 170 -19.03 14.16 4.26
N VAL A 171 -20.26 13.73 3.98
CA VAL A 171 -20.67 13.17 2.68
C VAL A 171 -20.79 14.28 1.61
N PHE A 172 -21.07 15.53 2.01
CA PHE A 172 -21.34 16.67 1.11
C PHE A 172 -20.14 17.58 0.77
N ASP A 173 -19.15 17.71 1.66
CA ASP A 173 -18.00 18.64 1.53
C ASP A 173 -16.77 18.04 0.82
N GLY A 174 -16.86 16.79 0.34
CA GLY A 174 -15.85 16.27 -0.59
C GLY A 174 -14.48 15.98 0.01
N SER A 175 -14.37 15.82 1.34
CA SER A 175 -13.20 15.25 2.03
C SER A 175 -13.06 13.73 1.89
N TYR A 176 -13.89 13.10 1.05
CA TYR A 176 -13.46 11.97 0.21
C TYR A 176 -13.45 12.47 -1.25
N VAL A 177 -12.24 12.82 -1.71
CA VAL A 177 -11.79 12.69 -3.11
C VAL A 177 -11.95 11.19 -3.44
N PRO A 178 -12.37 10.81 -4.67
CA PRO A 178 -13.01 9.51 -4.99
C PRO A 178 -12.19 8.40 -4.37
N LEU A 179 -12.73 7.28 -3.88
CA LEU A 179 -11.86 6.14 -3.54
C LEU A 179 -11.00 5.81 -4.78
N PRO A 180 -9.71 6.18 -4.82
CA PRO A 180 -8.82 5.76 -5.88
C PRO A 180 -8.18 4.49 -5.31
N TYR A 181 -8.35 3.36 -5.97
CA TYR A 181 -7.82 2.10 -5.48
C TYR A 181 -6.27 2.09 -5.38
N HIS A 182 -5.60 3.18 -5.77
CA HIS A 182 -4.14 3.36 -5.78
C HIS A 182 -3.49 3.75 -4.46
N GLU A 183 -4.25 4.05 -3.41
CA GLU A 183 -3.69 4.14 -2.04
C GLU A 183 -4.08 2.95 -1.15
N LEU A 184 -4.48 1.82 -1.76
CA LEU A 184 -4.51 0.53 -1.08
C LEU A 184 -3.23 -0.24 -1.43
N PRO A 185 -2.35 -0.56 -0.48
CA PRO A 185 -1.31 -1.56 -0.72
C PRO A 185 -2.03 -2.87 -1.00
N ALA A 186 -2.06 -3.31 -2.27
CA ALA A 186 -2.64 -4.58 -2.73
C ALA A 186 -3.54 -5.26 -1.69
N ILE A 187 -4.73 -4.70 -1.42
CA ILE A 187 -5.65 -5.31 -0.47
C ILE A 187 -6.41 -6.38 -1.23
N ASP A 188 -5.92 -7.60 -1.01
CA ASP A 188 -6.63 -8.86 -1.07
C ASP A 188 -8.03 -8.74 -0.43
N GLU A 189 -9.03 -8.33 -1.20
CA GLU A 189 -10.43 -8.41 -0.81
C GLU A 189 -10.94 -9.85 -1.02
N LYS A 190 -10.59 -10.73 -0.07
CA LYS A 190 -11.52 -11.72 0.51
C LYS A 190 -10.94 -12.52 1.67
N GLN A 191 -9.66 -12.39 2.03
CA GLN A 191 -9.12 -13.09 3.22
C GLN A 191 -9.32 -12.39 4.56
N THR A 192 -9.86 -11.17 4.57
CA THR A 192 -10.05 -10.36 5.79
C THR A 192 -11.44 -10.50 6.39
N GLN A 193 -11.78 -11.71 6.85
CA GLN A 193 -12.83 -11.84 7.86
C GLN A 193 -12.29 -11.73 9.30
N PHE A 194 -10.96 -11.72 9.46
CA PHE A 194 -10.29 -11.32 10.70
C PHE A 194 -9.82 -9.86 10.73
N ASN A 195 -9.82 -9.15 9.59
CA ASN A 195 -9.61 -7.70 9.54
C ASN A 195 -10.87 -7.00 9.02
N LYS A 196 -11.96 -7.00 9.83
CA LYS A 196 -12.78 -5.78 9.89
C LYS A 196 -11.79 -4.63 10.09
N GLU A 197 -12.02 -3.49 9.43
CA GLU A 197 -11.34 -2.21 9.72
C GLU A 197 -11.02 -2.14 11.21
N VAL A 198 -9.81 -2.57 11.55
CA VAL A 198 -9.23 -2.29 12.83
C VAL A 198 -8.91 -0.83 12.60
N ASP A 199 -9.76 0.04 13.14
CA ASP A 199 -9.54 1.48 13.16
C ASP A 199 -8.03 1.69 13.43
N ILE A 200 -7.37 2.67 12.79
CA ILE A 200 -5.99 2.99 13.14
C ILE A 200 -5.88 3.07 14.68
N ALA A 201 -6.93 3.58 15.34
CA ALA A 201 -7.11 3.54 16.79
C ALA A 201 -7.14 2.13 17.43
N GLU A 202 -7.83 1.14 16.87
CA GLU A 202 -7.79 -0.25 17.35
C GLU A 202 -6.41 -0.91 17.08
N LEU A 203 -5.80 -0.68 15.92
CA LEU A 203 -4.49 -1.24 15.53
C LEU A 203 -3.43 -0.70 16.48
N LEU A 204 -3.50 0.60 16.79
CA LEU A 204 -2.69 1.25 17.82
C LEU A 204 -3.01 0.72 19.21
N THR A 205 -4.29 0.54 19.58
CA THR A 205 -4.64 -0.05 20.89
C THR A 205 -3.98 -1.41 21.09
N TYR A 206 -3.89 -2.21 20.03
CA TYR A 206 -3.37 -3.58 20.09
C TYR A 206 -1.86 -3.69 19.93
N SER A 207 -1.22 -2.69 19.34
CA SER A 207 0.22 -2.65 19.05
C SER A 207 0.96 -1.54 19.81
N THR A 208 0.34 -0.90 20.80
CA THR A 208 1.03 0.11 21.62
C THR A 208 1.90 -0.53 22.68
N ILE A 209 3.15 -0.08 22.71
CA ILE A 209 4.13 -0.39 23.73
C ILE A 209 4.09 0.73 24.76
N HIS A 210 3.50 0.41 25.92
CA HIS A 210 3.54 1.26 27.10
C HIS A 210 4.83 1.00 27.90
N ALA A 211 5.37 2.02 28.56
CA ALA A 211 6.57 1.88 29.38
C ALA A 211 6.40 0.82 30.50
N GLU A 212 5.19 0.64 31.04
CA GLU A 212 4.87 -0.39 32.03
C GLU A 212 5.00 -1.81 31.45
N LYS A 213 4.49 -2.04 30.23
CA LYS A 213 4.61 -3.32 29.52
C LYS A 213 6.08 -3.68 29.26
N LEU A 214 6.92 -2.69 28.96
CA LEU A 214 8.36 -2.89 28.81
C LEU A 214 9.01 -3.33 30.13
N LYS A 215 8.65 -2.71 31.27
CA LYS A 215 9.15 -3.10 32.59
C LYS A 215 8.73 -4.53 32.97
N GLU A 216 7.46 -4.88 32.72
CA GLU A 216 6.95 -6.24 32.92
C GLU A 216 7.71 -7.25 32.07
N THR A 217 7.94 -6.93 30.79
CA THR A 217 8.72 -7.77 29.87
C THR A 217 10.15 -7.97 30.36
N LYS A 218 10.83 -6.92 30.83
CA LYS A 218 12.19 -7.03 31.43
C LYS A 218 12.20 -7.99 32.61
N ARG A 219 11.24 -7.83 33.53
CA ARG A 219 11.07 -8.73 34.69
C ARG A 219 10.82 -10.18 34.28
N ASN A 220 9.98 -10.42 33.27
CA ASN A 220 9.66 -11.77 32.80
C ASN A 220 10.89 -12.45 32.15
N HIS A 221 11.70 -11.71 31.37
CA HIS A 221 12.94 -12.23 30.81
C HIS A 221 13.97 -12.60 31.91
N GLU A 222 14.08 -11.82 32.98
CA GLU A 222 14.95 -12.14 34.12
C GLU A 222 14.53 -13.41 34.88
N ILE A 223 13.22 -13.71 34.90
CA ILE A 223 12.70 -14.94 35.51
C ILE A 223 13.00 -16.15 34.61
N ILE A 224 12.80 -16.02 33.31
CA ILE A 224 12.94 -17.13 32.35
C ILE A 224 14.39 -17.49 32.10
N SER A 225 15.29 -16.50 32.00
CA SER A 225 16.74 -16.75 31.88
C SER A 225 17.30 -17.56 33.05
N LYS A 226 16.63 -17.57 34.21
CA LYS A 226 16.99 -18.40 35.38
C LYS A 226 16.41 -19.82 35.31
N LEU A 227 15.42 -20.06 34.44
CA LEU A 227 14.71 -21.34 34.35
C LEU A 227 15.31 -22.32 33.36
N ASN A 228 16.38 -21.97 32.60
CA ASN A 228 17.19 -22.82 31.71
C ASN A 228 16.69 -24.27 31.55
N TYR A 229 15.55 -24.43 30.90
CA TYR A 229 14.93 -25.72 30.71
C TYR A 229 15.18 -26.14 29.27
N ARG A 230 16.08 -27.10 29.09
CA ARG A 230 16.11 -27.90 27.87
C ARG A 230 15.15 -29.05 28.13
N ALA A 231 14.13 -29.19 27.27
CA ALA A 231 13.23 -30.32 27.32
C ALA A 231 14.06 -31.62 27.37
N ASP A 232 13.68 -32.53 28.24
CA ASP A 232 14.34 -33.82 28.35
C ASP A 232 14.24 -34.53 26.99
N ASN A 233 15.36 -34.98 26.42
CA ASN A 233 15.49 -35.49 25.04
C ASN A 233 14.76 -36.83 24.81
N GLN A 234 13.82 -37.20 25.68
CA GLN A 234 13.16 -38.50 25.69
C GLN A 234 11.64 -38.43 25.70
N VAL A 235 11.01 -37.25 25.70
CA VAL A 235 9.55 -37.15 25.68
C VAL A 235 9.01 -37.63 24.32
N PRO A 236 8.26 -38.75 24.27
CA PRO A 236 7.68 -39.23 23.03
C PRO A 236 6.49 -38.35 22.60
N VAL A 237 6.40 -38.04 21.31
CA VAL A 237 5.35 -37.18 20.74
C VAL A 237 4.56 -37.91 19.66
N ASP A 238 3.23 -37.80 19.70
CA ASP A 238 2.39 -38.18 18.55
C ASP A 238 2.17 -36.95 17.66
N ILE A 239 2.65 -37.01 16.42
CA ILE A 239 2.38 -35.98 15.40
C ILE A 239 1.21 -36.48 14.56
N ILE A 240 0.20 -35.64 14.38
CA ILE A 240 -0.99 -35.97 13.59
C ILE A 240 -1.12 -35.02 12.39
N LEU A 241 -1.37 -35.59 11.22
CA LEU A 241 -1.43 -34.87 9.95
C LEU A 241 -2.65 -35.35 9.13
N PRO A 242 -3.79 -34.63 9.14
CA PRO A 242 -4.88 -34.89 8.21
C PRO A 242 -4.46 -34.47 6.79
N VAL A 243 -4.73 -35.30 5.79
CA VAL A 243 -4.35 -35.05 4.40
C VAL A 243 -5.58 -35.07 3.50
N TYR A 244 -5.69 -34.09 2.61
CA TYR A 244 -6.64 -34.10 1.50
C TYR A 244 -6.00 -33.40 0.30
N ASN A 245 -5.47 -34.19 -0.63
CA ASN A 245 -4.58 -33.76 -1.72
C ASN A 245 -3.31 -33.02 -1.25
N GLY A 246 -2.61 -32.38 -2.19
CA GLY A 246 -1.46 -31.52 -1.90
C GLY A 246 -0.13 -32.24 -1.93
N LEU A 247 0.10 -33.13 -2.92
CA LEU A 247 1.33 -33.91 -3.05
C LEU A 247 2.60 -33.07 -2.88
N HIS A 248 2.70 -31.95 -3.60
CA HIS A 248 3.86 -31.05 -3.54
C HIS A 248 4.16 -30.45 -2.15
N PHE A 249 3.15 -30.41 -1.25
CA PHE A 249 3.35 -30.04 0.14
C PHE A 249 3.89 -31.23 0.95
N LEU A 250 3.33 -32.42 0.75
CA LEU A 250 3.72 -33.65 1.45
C LEU A 250 5.15 -34.10 1.09
N GLU A 251 5.55 -33.93 -0.18
CA GLU A 251 6.91 -34.21 -0.69
C GLU A 251 7.98 -33.38 0.03
N LYS A 252 7.61 -32.20 0.52
CA LYS A 252 8.51 -31.31 1.27
C LYS A 252 8.40 -31.56 2.78
N LEU A 253 7.18 -31.61 3.31
CA LEU A 253 6.93 -31.66 4.74
C LEU A 253 7.34 -32.99 5.38
N ILE A 254 7.00 -34.14 4.78
CA ILE A 254 7.30 -35.44 5.41
C ILE A 254 8.81 -35.63 5.62
N PRO A 255 9.68 -35.44 4.60
CA PRO A 255 11.12 -35.50 4.82
C PRO A 255 11.62 -34.50 5.89
N GLN A 256 11.08 -33.27 5.89
CA GLN A 256 11.43 -32.25 6.89
C GLN A 256 11.06 -32.67 8.31
N ILE A 257 9.88 -33.26 8.54
CA ILE A 257 9.51 -33.77 9.88
C ILE A 257 10.55 -34.80 10.35
N PHE A 258 10.97 -35.73 9.50
CA PHE A 258 11.95 -36.75 9.87
C PHE A 258 13.38 -36.21 10.05
N SER A 259 13.78 -35.21 9.27
CA SER A 259 15.13 -34.65 9.36
C SER A 259 15.29 -33.60 10.47
N ASN A 260 14.22 -32.84 10.76
CA ASN A 260 14.30 -31.64 11.59
C ASN A 260 13.74 -31.83 13.01
N SER A 261 13.06 -32.95 13.29
CA SER A 261 12.56 -33.27 14.65
C SER A 261 13.66 -33.89 15.50
N ASP A 262 13.83 -33.38 16.71
CA ASP A 262 14.91 -33.73 17.65
C ASP A 262 14.45 -34.56 18.86
N LEU A 263 13.19 -34.97 18.88
CA LEU A 263 12.59 -35.83 19.91
C LEU A 263 12.10 -37.15 19.31
N PRO A 264 11.95 -38.22 20.11
CA PRO A 264 11.23 -39.41 19.68
C PRO A 264 9.79 -39.07 19.29
N PHE A 265 9.36 -39.45 18.10
CA PHE A 265 7.98 -39.21 17.65
C PHE A 265 7.41 -40.38 16.83
N THR A 266 6.09 -40.43 16.77
CA THR A 266 5.34 -41.23 15.78
C THR A 266 4.49 -40.28 14.94
N LEU A 267 4.61 -40.35 13.62
CA LEU A 267 3.79 -39.58 12.69
C LEU A 267 2.59 -40.40 12.25
N HIS A 268 1.38 -39.90 12.54
CA HIS A 268 0.12 -40.50 12.10
C HIS A 268 -0.51 -39.62 11.03
N ILE A 269 -0.74 -40.21 9.86
CA ILE A 269 -1.38 -39.56 8.72
C ILE A 269 -2.71 -40.27 8.45
N ILE A 270 -3.78 -39.49 8.27
CA ILE A 270 -5.02 -39.99 7.67
C ILE A 270 -5.23 -39.25 6.36
N ASP A 271 -5.18 -39.98 5.25
CA ASP A 271 -5.68 -39.51 3.96
C ASP A 271 -7.21 -39.50 3.98
N ASP A 272 -7.80 -38.32 3.92
CA ASP A 272 -9.24 -38.09 3.94
C ASP A 272 -9.88 -38.26 2.56
N CYS A 273 -9.61 -39.41 1.95
CA CYS A 273 -10.12 -39.77 0.62
C CYS A 273 -9.64 -38.79 -0.48
N SER A 274 -8.33 -38.52 -0.54
CA SER A 274 -7.73 -37.72 -1.63
C SER A 274 -8.13 -38.29 -2.98
N PRO A 275 -8.68 -37.48 -3.91
CA PRO A 275 -9.01 -37.94 -5.26
C PRO A 275 -7.78 -38.15 -6.15
N ASP A 276 -6.67 -37.50 -5.83
CA ASP A 276 -5.41 -37.67 -6.55
C ASP A 276 -4.72 -38.99 -6.15
N GLN A 277 -4.51 -39.87 -7.13
CA GLN A 277 -3.90 -41.17 -6.91
C GLN A 277 -2.40 -41.04 -6.58
N GLU A 278 -1.72 -40.00 -7.08
CA GLU A 278 -0.28 -39.80 -6.81
C GLU A 278 -0.03 -39.52 -5.32
N VAL A 279 -0.97 -38.86 -4.64
CA VAL A 279 -0.93 -38.64 -3.18
C VAL A 279 -0.98 -39.98 -2.43
N VAL A 280 -1.83 -40.89 -2.88
CA VAL A 280 -2.01 -42.20 -2.25
C VAL A 280 -0.75 -43.04 -2.43
N ASP A 281 -0.23 -43.08 -3.65
CA ASP A 281 0.96 -43.84 -4.00
C ASP A 281 2.18 -43.31 -3.21
N TYR A 282 2.36 -41.98 -3.16
CA TYR A 282 3.41 -41.34 -2.37
C TYR A 282 3.33 -41.69 -0.88
N LEU A 283 2.13 -41.67 -0.27
CA LEU A 283 1.97 -42.02 1.14
C LEU A 283 2.26 -43.51 1.40
N GLN A 284 1.94 -44.40 0.47
CA GLN A 284 2.30 -45.83 0.57
C GLN A 284 3.82 -46.02 0.50
N GLU A 285 4.50 -45.34 -0.41
CA GLU A 285 5.96 -45.34 -0.50
C GLU A 285 6.61 -44.77 0.76
N ALA A 286 6.05 -43.69 1.32
CA ALA A 286 6.57 -43.07 2.53
C ALA A 286 6.57 -44.03 3.73
N VAL A 287 5.54 -44.87 3.89
CA VAL A 287 5.46 -45.89 4.97
C VAL A 287 6.60 -46.91 4.86
N LEU A 288 7.00 -47.27 3.64
CA LEU A 288 8.13 -48.19 3.44
C LEU A 288 9.49 -47.52 3.73
N LYS A 289 9.57 -46.20 3.57
CA LYS A 289 10.80 -45.42 3.73
C LYS A 289 11.07 -44.99 5.17
N TYR A 290 10.05 -44.60 5.92
CA TYR A 290 10.20 -44.00 7.24
C TYR A 290 9.71 -44.93 8.35
N ASN A 291 10.60 -45.24 9.29
CA ASN A 291 10.23 -45.90 10.53
C ASN A 291 9.40 -44.92 11.40
N ASN A 292 8.43 -45.43 12.16
CA ASN A 292 7.50 -44.63 12.99
C ASN A 292 6.52 -43.73 12.20
N LEU A 293 6.18 -44.12 10.97
CA LEU A 293 5.09 -43.52 10.18
C LEU A 293 3.91 -44.49 10.09
N ASN A 294 2.73 -44.02 10.51
CA ASN A 294 1.46 -44.72 10.32
C ASN A 294 0.60 -43.94 9.33
N VAL A 295 0.19 -44.57 8.24
CA VAL A 295 -0.76 -43.99 7.28
C VAL A 295 -2.02 -44.84 7.25
N THR A 296 -3.18 -44.21 7.38
CA THR A 296 -4.47 -44.84 7.09
C THR A 296 -5.28 -43.95 6.14
N ARG A 297 -6.34 -44.51 5.53
CA ARG A 297 -7.17 -43.80 4.56
C ARG A 297 -8.64 -43.91 4.94
N ASN A 298 -9.37 -42.79 4.90
CA ASN A 298 -10.82 -42.80 5.01
C ASN A 298 -11.46 -43.30 3.70
N THR A 299 -12.54 -44.07 3.82
CA THR A 299 -13.31 -44.57 2.67
C THR A 299 -14.18 -43.50 2.02
N THR A 300 -14.44 -42.40 2.73
CA THR A 300 -15.17 -41.23 2.26
C THR A 300 -14.51 -39.97 2.81
N ASN A 301 -14.66 -38.83 2.14
CA ASN A 301 -14.19 -37.55 2.65
C ASN A 301 -15.05 -37.16 3.88
N LEU A 302 -14.45 -37.19 5.07
CA LEU A 302 -15.10 -36.89 6.35
C LEU A 302 -15.00 -35.41 6.73
N GLY A 303 -14.09 -34.68 6.10
CA GLY A 303 -13.74 -33.32 6.46
C GLY A 303 -12.69 -33.26 7.57
N PHE A 304 -12.04 -32.09 7.66
CA PHE A 304 -10.90 -31.84 8.55
C PHE A 304 -11.14 -32.30 10.00
N THR A 305 -12.22 -31.83 10.63
CA THR A 305 -12.44 -32.03 12.08
C THR A 305 -12.65 -33.49 12.45
N LYS A 306 -13.41 -34.24 11.64
CA LYS A 306 -13.65 -35.67 11.86
C LYS A 306 -12.37 -36.49 11.64
N THR A 307 -11.61 -36.14 10.62
CA THR A 307 -10.31 -36.77 10.34
C THR A 307 -9.32 -36.52 11.46
N VAL A 308 -9.26 -35.30 12.00
CA VAL A 308 -8.44 -34.98 13.19
C VAL A 308 -8.93 -35.73 14.43
N ASN A 309 -10.23 -35.82 14.68
CA ASN A 309 -10.75 -36.61 15.81
C ASN A 309 -10.40 -38.10 15.69
N LYS A 310 -10.42 -38.67 14.47
CA LYS A 310 -9.94 -40.04 14.24
C LYS A 310 -8.45 -40.18 14.56
N LEU A 311 -7.62 -39.25 14.10
CA LEU A 311 -6.19 -39.18 14.45
C LEU A 311 -5.96 -39.10 15.96
N LEU A 312 -6.73 -38.25 16.67
CA LEU A 312 -6.65 -38.12 18.12
C LEU A 312 -7.01 -39.42 18.84
N SER A 313 -7.92 -40.23 18.31
CA SER A 313 -8.34 -41.48 18.96
C SER A 313 -7.30 -42.61 18.90
N ILE A 314 -6.30 -42.51 18.02
CA ILE A 314 -5.19 -43.48 17.92
C ILE A 314 -3.91 -43.01 18.61
N CYS A 315 -3.85 -41.73 19.01
CA CYS A 315 -2.72 -41.20 19.80
C CYS A 315 -2.66 -41.86 21.18
N ARG A 316 -1.44 -42.10 21.66
CA ARG A 316 -1.16 -42.75 22.95
C ARG A 316 -0.32 -41.89 23.88
N GLN A 317 0.35 -40.87 23.35
CA GLN A 317 1.22 -39.99 24.12
C GLN A 317 0.45 -38.84 24.77
N ASP A 318 1.01 -38.33 25.87
CA ASP A 318 0.50 -37.14 26.57
C ASP A 318 0.82 -35.85 25.82
N VAL A 319 1.68 -35.89 24.80
CA VAL A 319 2.02 -34.74 23.95
C VAL A 319 1.66 -35.06 22.51
N ILE A 320 0.73 -34.28 21.95
CA ILE A 320 0.21 -34.46 20.61
C ILE A 320 0.48 -33.18 19.81
N VAL A 321 0.90 -33.29 18.55
CA VAL A 321 1.13 -32.13 17.67
C VAL A 321 0.27 -32.26 16.41
N LEU A 322 -0.69 -31.36 16.26
CA LEU A 322 -1.49 -31.21 15.03
C LEU A 322 -0.73 -30.34 14.02
N LEU A 323 -0.57 -30.85 12.81
CA LEU A 323 0.03 -30.12 11.68
C LEU A 323 -0.93 -30.08 10.48
N ASN A 324 -0.89 -28.98 9.74
CA ASN A 324 -1.34 -28.95 8.35
C ASN A 324 -0.23 -29.39 7.40
N SER A 325 -0.60 -29.79 6.18
CA SER A 325 0.37 -30.25 5.17
C SER A 325 1.17 -29.12 4.54
N ASP A 326 0.66 -27.90 4.49
CA ASP A 326 1.21 -26.73 3.79
C ASP A 326 2.17 -25.88 4.65
N ILE A 327 2.90 -26.51 5.56
CA ILE A 327 3.89 -25.86 6.42
C ILE A 327 5.32 -26.27 6.05
N GLU A 328 6.30 -25.48 6.49
CA GLU A 328 7.71 -25.89 6.55
C GLU A 328 8.25 -25.64 7.95
N VAL A 329 8.99 -26.62 8.48
CA VAL A 329 9.47 -26.61 9.86
C VAL A 329 11.00 -26.50 9.92
N PRO A 330 11.57 -25.65 10.81
CA PRO A 330 13.01 -25.53 10.96
C PRO A 330 13.60 -26.67 11.81
N GLY A 331 14.93 -26.76 11.90
CA GLY A 331 15.63 -27.69 12.80
C GLY A 331 15.25 -27.48 14.28
N ASN A 332 15.12 -28.59 15.02
CA ASN A 332 14.75 -28.63 16.45
C ASN A 332 13.37 -28.02 16.76
N TRP A 333 12.49 -27.93 15.76
CA TRP A 333 11.17 -27.32 15.93
C TRP A 333 10.32 -28.06 16.96
N LEU A 334 10.42 -29.39 17.05
CA LEU A 334 9.53 -30.21 17.85
C LEU A 334 9.77 -30.00 19.35
N SER A 335 11.01 -30.11 19.82
CA SER A 335 11.34 -29.82 21.22
C SER A 335 11.02 -28.38 21.59
N THR A 336 11.32 -27.45 20.68
CA THR A 336 11.03 -26.02 20.88
C THR A 336 9.54 -25.80 21.05
N LEU A 337 8.71 -26.38 20.17
CA LEU A 337 7.25 -26.25 20.18
C LEU A 337 6.64 -26.77 21.48
N ILE A 338 7.05 -27.96 21.95
CA ILE A 338 6.40 -28.61 23.10
C ILE A 338 6.92 -28.12 24.45
N ALA A 339 8.04 -27.38 24.49
CA ALA A 339 8.68 -26.92 25.72
C ALA A 339 7.70 -26.28 26.73
N PRO A 340 6.72 -25.43 26.34
CA PRO A 340 5.78 -24.87 27.30
C PRO A 340 4.89 -25.92 27.97
N LEU A 341 4.47 -26.97 27.25
CA LEU A 341 3.64 -28.04 27.82
C LEU A 341 4.35 -28.80 28.94
N LEU A 342 5.68 -28.87 28.89
CA LEU A 342 6.50 -29.55 29.89
C LEU A 342 6.77 -28.68 31.12
N LEU A 343 6.60 -27.37 31.00
CA LEU A 343 6.89 -26.40 32.06
C LEU A 343 5.67 -26.10 32.95
N ASP A 344 4.46 -26.19 32.41
CA ASP A 344 3.22 -25.95 33.15
C ASP A 344 2.11 -26.89 32.65
N ASP A 345 1.72 -27.84 33.49
CA ASP A 345 0.62 -28.79 33.24
C ASP A 345 -0.74 -28.11 32.99
N LYS A 346 -0.89 -26.82 33.29
CA LYS A 346 -2.09 -26.02 32.95
C LYS A 346 -2.05 -25.49 31.52
N ILE A 347 -0.96 -25.62 30.78
CA ILE A 347 -0.93 -25.28 29.37
C ILE A 347 -1.61 -26.43 28.61
N GLY A 348 -2.73 -26.10 27.98
CA GLY A 348 -3.54 -27.01 27.17
C GLY A 348 -3.10 -27.03 25.71
N THR A 349 -2.71 -25.89 25.14
CA THR A 349 -2.23 -25.80 23.76
C THR A 349 -1.08 -24.81 23.61
N VAL A 350 -0.18 -25.10 22.66
CA VAL A 350 0.92 -24.22 22.26
C VAL A 350 0.87 -24.01 20.75
N THR A 351 0.99 -22.77 20.31
CA THR A 351 1.06 -22.41 18.88
C THR A 351 2.36 -21.64 18.61
N PRO A 352 3.12 -21.96 17.55
CA PRO A 352 4.30 -21.18 17.18
C PRO A 352 3.92 -19.93 16.39
N MET A 353 4.89 -19.03 16.23
CA MET A 353 4.75 -17.89 15.33
C MET A 353 4.83 -18.33 13.86
N SER A 354 4.17 -17.61 12.96
CA SER A 354 4.20 -17.88 11.52
C SER A 354 4.01 -16.60 10.69
N ASN A 355 4.26 -16.66 9.39
CA ASN A 355 3.86 -15.60 8.46
C ASN A 355 2.33 -15.49 8.32
N CYS A 356 1.60 -16.59 8.53
CA CYS A 356 0.16 -16.71 8.29
C CYS A 356 -0.51 -17.54 9.39
N ALA A 357 -0.70 -16.97 10.58
CA ALA A 357 -1.31 -17.63 11.74
C ALA A 357 -2.22 -16.71 12.57
N THR A 358 -3.03 -15.88 11.92
CA THR A 358 -4.00 -14.96 12.56
C THR A 358 -3.39 -14.12 13.70
N ILE A 359 -3.66 -14.47 14.96
CA ILE A 359 -3.16 -13.79 16.17
C ILE A 359 -1.69 -14.10 16.48
N CYS A 360 -1.13 -15.14 15.87
CA CYS A 360 0.26 -15.58 15.98
C CYS A 360 1.11 -15.17 14.76
N SER A 361 0.56 -14.33 13.86
CA SER A 361 1.25 -13.91 12.64
C SER A 361 2.37 -12.90 12.89
N PHE A 362 3.42 -12.96 12.07
CA PHE A 362 4.55 -12.03 12.03
C PHE A 362 4.91 -11.65 10.58
N PRO A 363 5.25 -10.38 10.28
CA PRO A 363 5.36 -9.24 11.21
C PRO A 363 4.02 -8.69 11.68
N ASN A 364 2.98 -8.69 10.84
CA ASN A 364 1.67 -8.16 11.20
C ASN A 364 0.63 -9.27 11.40
N LEU A 365 -0.53 -8.92 11.97
CA LEU A 365 -1.67 -9.84 12.04
C LEU A 365 -2.14 -10.22 10.62
N GLY A 366 -2.59 -11.47 10.45
CA GLY A 366 -3.04 -11.98 9.15
C GLY A 366 -1.93 -12.55 8.29
N ASP A 367 -2.07 -12.46 6.97
CA ASP A 367 -1.24 -13.19 6.02
C ASP A 367 -0.09 -12.28 5.57
N ASN A 368 1.15 -12.73 5.74
CA ASN A 368 2.35 -12.00 5.37
C ASN A 368 3.19 -12.85 4.40
N PRO A 369 3.93 -12.22 3.46
CA PRO A 369 4.96 -12.93 2.72
C PRO A 369 6.10 -13.37 3.67
N ILE A 370 6.95 -14.28 3.19
CA ILE A 370 8.25 -14.51 3.82
C ILE A 370 9.19 -13.33 3.52
N LEU A 371 10.12 -13.04 4.43
CA LEU A 371 11.12 -12.00 4.26
C LEU A 371 11.98 -12.28 3.01
N ASP A 372 12.16 -11.28 2.16
CA ASP A 372 12.88 -11.48 0.90
C ASP A 372 14.31 -12.02 1.13
N GLY A 373 14.61 -13.14 0.47
CA GLY A 373 15.89 -13.84 0.59
C GLY A 373 16.05 -14.69 1.85
N TYR A 374 14.97 -14.96 2.59
CA TYR A 374 14.97 -15.86 3.74
C TYR A 374 14.19 -17.15 3.46
N ASP A 375 14.61 -18.23 4.09
CA ASP A 375 13.83 -19.45 4.28
C ASP A 375 13.44 -19.62 5.76
N VAL A 376 12.72 -20.70 6.08
CA VAL A 376 12.28 -20.98 7.46
C VAL A 376 13.45 -21.15 8.44
N GLU A 377 14.56 -21.73 8.00
CA GLU A 377 15.76 -21.93 8.84
C GLU A 377 16.43 -20.59 9.17
N SER A 378 16.58 -19.73 8.17
CA SER A 378 17.19 -18.40 8.31
C SER A 378 16.34 -17.49 9.20
N LEU A 379 15.00 -17.60 9.13
CA LEU A 379 14.09 -16.89 10.03
C LEU A 379 14.13 -17.46 11.45
N ASN A 380 14.28 -18.77 11.62
CA ASN A 380 14.34 -19.37 12.95
C ASN A 380 15.71 -19.21 13.63
N ALA A 381 16.80 -19.01 12.88
CA ALA A 381 18.15 -18.92 13.43
C ALA A 381 18.34 -17.83 14.51
N PRO A 382 17.84 -16.59 14.35
CA PRO A 382 17.95 -15.55 15.38
C PRO A 382 17.15 -15.83 16.66
N LEU A 383 16.23 -16.80 16.64
CA LEU A 383 15.40 -17.19 17.80
C LEU A 383 16.08 -18.19 18.73
N LYS A 384 17.15 -18.88 18.29
CA LYS A 384 17.81 -19.94 19.08
C LYS A 384 18.35 -19.46 20.43
N ASP A 385 18.88 -18.24 20.46
CA ASP A 385 19.41 -17.59 21.68
C ASP A 385 18.41 -16.61 22.29
N PHE A 386 17.19 -16.57 21.78
CA PHE A 386 16.14 -15.68 22.21
C PHE A 386 15.17 -16.44 23.11
N GLN A 387 15.20 -16.16 24.41
CA GLN A 387 14.23 -16.72 25.35
C GLN A 387 13.20 -15.65 25.70
N THR A 388 12.01 -15.76 25.13
CA THR A 388 10.84 -14.99 25.54
C THR A 388 9.98 -15.73 26.55
N TYR A 389 9.05 -15.00 27.18
CA TYR A 389 7.94 -15.61 27.88
C TYR A 389 6.86 -16.07 26.91
N TYR A 390 6.20 -17.17 27.28
CA TYR A 390 5.06 -17.69 26.54
C TYR A 390 3.82 -16.85 26.85
N GLU A 391 3.40 -16.03 25.88
CA GLU A 391 2.22 -15.17 25.99
C GLU A 391 0.95 -16.03 26.04
N GLU A 392 0.05 -15.80 27.00
CA GLU A 392 -1.26 -16.45 27.01
C GLU A 392 -2.13 -15.87 25.89
N ILE A 393 -2.56 -16.73 24.96
CA ILE A 393 -3.42 -16.36 23.83
C ILE A 393 -4.86 -16.85 24.06
N PRO A 394 -5.87 -16.21 23.45
CA PRO A 394 -7.27 -16.62 23.59
C PRO A 394 -7.53 -18.06 23.13
N THR A 395 -6.81 -18.49 22.11
CA THR A 395 -6.97 -19.78 21.43
C THR A 395 -5.69 -20.14 20.68
N GLY A 396 -5.38 -21.43 20.56
CA GLY A 396 -4.34 -21.90 19.64
C GLY A 396 -4.80 -21.85 18.18
N VAL A 397 -3.85 -21.86 17.24
CA VAL A 397 -4.13 -21.79 15.80
C VAL A 397 -3.78 -23.14 15.16
N GLY A 398 -4.75 -23.74 14.45
CA GLY A 398 -4.70 -25.13 14.00
C GLY A 398 -3.71 -25.49 12.88
N PHE A 399 -2.95 -24.54 12.32
CA PHE A 399 -1.94 -24.84 11.29
C PHE A 399 -0.76 -25.65 11.83
N CYS A 400 -0.39 -25.38 13.09
CA CYS A 400 0.58 -26.10 13.88
C CYS A 400 0.26 -25.85 15.36
N MET A 401 -0.14 -26.90 16.09
CA MET A 401 -0.56 -26.78 17.48
C MET A 401 -0.14 -28.00 18.29
N ALA A 402 0.68 -27.80 19.32
CA ALA A 402 0.90 -28.82 20.34
C ALA A 402 -0.26 -28.81 21.34
N ILE A 403 -0.69 -29.99 21.76
CA ILE A 403 -1.86 -30.25 22.58
C ILE A 403 -1.46 -31.14 23.74
N ASN A 404 -1.87 -30.75 24.95
CA ASN A 404 -1.75 -31.57 26.15
C ASN A 404 -2.78 -32.71 26.10
N GLY A 405 -2.33 -33.95 25.95
CA GLY A 405 -3.19 -35.14 25.91
C GLY A 405 -4.05 -35.30 27.17
N LYS A 406 -3.51 -34.98 28.35
CA LYS A 406 -4.25 -35.01 29.62
C LYS A 406 -5.40 -33.98 29.67
N MET A 407 -5.28 -32.90 28.91
CA MET A 407 -6.36 -31.91 28.75
C MET A 407 -7.51 -32.50 27.93
N LEU A 408 -7.22 -33.23 26.84
CA LEU A 408 -8.25 -33.87 26.01
C LEU A 408 -9.10 -34.87 26.79
N THR A 409 -8.53 -35.62 27.74
CA THR A 409 -9.29 -36.54 28.60
C THR A 409 -10.34 -35.81 29.45
N LYS A 410 -10.11 -34.54 29.82
CA LYS A 410 -11.01 -33.76 30.68
C LYS A 410 -11.97 -32.88 29.88
N VAL A 411 -11.56 -32.45 28.69
CA VAL A 411 -12.24 -31.43 27.88
C VAL A 411 -13.03 -32.06 26.73
N GLY A 412 -12.63 -33.24 26.26
CA GLY A 412 -13.09 -33.85 25.01
C GLY A 412 -12.31 -33.33 23.80
N THR A 413 -12.51 -33.99 22.65
CA THR A 413 -11.83 -33.67 21.38
C THR A 413 -12.50 -32.48 20.66
N LEU A 414 -12.25 -32.32 19.36
CA LEU A 414 -12.83 -31.24 18.56
C LEU A 414 -14.33 -31.45 18.35
N ASN A 415 -15.11 -30.36 18.32
CA ASN A 415 -16.56 -30.42 18.14
C ASN A 415 -16.93 -30.59 16.66
N GLU A 416 -16.91 -31.84 16.20
CA GLU A 416 -17.19 -32.21 14.81
C GLU A 416 -18.64 -32.01 14.37
N GLU A 417 -19.59 -31.89 15.31
CA GLU A 417 -20.99 -31.60 15.00
C GLU A 417 -21.17 -30.11 14.67
N ALA A 418 -20.57 -29.22 15.46
CA ALA A 418 -20.67 -27.78 15.25
C ALA A 418 -19.78 -27.30 14.08
N PHE A 419 -18.59 -27.89 13.93
CA PHE A 419 -17.54 -27.46 12.99
C PHE A 419 -17.04 -28.62 12.11
N PRO A 420 -17.89 -29.28 11.30
CA PRO A 420 -17.48 -30.47 10.53
C PRO A 420 -16.41 -30.19 9.46
N ARG A 421 -16.34 -28.96 8.95
CA ARG A 421 -15.44 -28.54 7.85
C ARG A 421 -14.27 -27.66 8.31
N GLY A 422 -13.99 -27.65 9.60
CA GLY A 422 -12.98 -26.76 10.19
C GLY A 422 -13.47 -25.33 10.44
N TYR A 423 -12.53 -24.44 10.75
CA TYR A 423 -12.70 -23.01 11.05
C TYR A 423 -13.57 -22.71 12.30
N GLY A 424 -13.11 -23.13 13.48
CA GLY A 424 -13.74 -22.81 14.77
C GLY A 424 -13.67 -23.94 15.79
N GLU A 425 -13.31 -25.14 15.36
CA GLU A 425 -13.12 -26.34 16.17
C GLU A 425 -12.00 -26.19 17.21
N GLU A 426 -10.89 -25.57 16.82
CA GLU A 426 -9.73 -25.27 17.66
C GLU A 426 -10.08 -24.17 18.67
N VAL A 427 -10.87 -23.19 18.24
CA VAL A 427 -11.39 -22.12 19.09
C VAL A 427 -12.31 -22.69 20.15
N ASP A 428 -13.27 -23.52 19.76
CA ASP A 428 -14.17 -24.19 20.68
C ASP A 428 -13.43 -25.08 21.70
N LEU A 429 -12.44 -25.86 21.24
CA LEU A 429 -11.60 -26.67 22.12
C LEU A 429 -10.87 -25.80 23.16
N CYS A 430 -10.22 -24.72 22.73
CA CYS A 430 -9.49 -23.84 23.63
C CYS A 430 -10.39 -23.15 24.66
N PHE A 431 -11.60 -22.72 24.26
CA PHE A 431 -12.54 -22.12 25.20
C PHE A 431 -13.14 -23.13 26.19
N ARG A 432 -13.42 -24.36 25.76
CA ARG A 432 -13.80 -25.45 26.69
C ARG A 432 -12.65 -25.79 27.64
N ALA A 433 -11.42 -25.82 27.16
CA ALA A 433 -10.22 -26.04 27.98
C ALA A 433 -10.03 -24.91 29.01
N ARG A 434 -10.26 -23.65 28.61
CA ARG A 434 -10.24 -22.48 29.50
C ARG A 434 -11.22 -22.60 30.66
N LYS A 435 -12.44 -23.09 30.41
CA LYS A 435 -13.45 -23.36 31.45
C LYS A 435 -13.00 -24.42 32.47
N LYS A 436 -12.01 -25.26 32.11
CA LYS A 436 -11.40 -26.26 32.99
C LYS A 436 -10.05 -25.81 33.59
N GLY A 437 -9.68 -24.55 33.41
CA GLY A 437 -8.46 -23.96 33.98
C GLY A 437 -7.20 -24.14 33.15
N TYR A 438 -7.32 -24.64 31.91
CA TYR A 438 -6.21 -24.73 30.97
C TYR A 438 -6.00 -23.41 30.22
N LYS A 439 -4.79 -23.22 29.69
CA LYS A 439 -4.37 -22.03 28.93
C LYS A 439 -3.88 -22.41 27.54
N SER A 440 -4.07 -21.52 26.59
CA SER A 440 -3.38 -21.57 25.29
C SER A 440 -2.24 -20.57 25.34
N VAL A 441 -1.08 -20.92 24.81
CA VAL A 441 0.08 -20.01 24.77
C VAL A 441 0.71 -19.92 23.39
N LEU A 442 1.29 -18.77 23.10
CA LEU A 442 2.14 -18.54 21.94
C LEU A 442 3.60 -18.82 22.31
N ASN A 443 4.27 -19.60 21.46
CA ASN A 443 5.71 -19.80 21.50
C ASN A 443 6.38 -18.95 20.41
N SER A 444 6.87 -17.77 20.79
CA SER A 444 7.58 -16.85 19.89
C SER A 444 9.05 -17.18 19.68
N ASN A 445 9.56 -18.23 20.32
CA ASN A 445 10.92 -18.75 20.09
C ASN A 445 10.98 -19.75 18.92
N LEU A 446 9.85 -19.94 18.22
CA LEU A 446 9.76 -20.81 17.05
C LEU A 446 8.98 -20.11 15.94
N PHE A 447 9.58 -20.05 14.75
CA PHE A 447 8.90 -19.60 13.53
C PHE A 447 8.69 -20.79 12.59
N ILE A 448 7.44 -21.03 12.19
CA ILE A 448 7.06 -22.05 11.20
C ILE A 448 6.48 -21.33 9.99
N TYR A 449 6.96 -21.67 8.81
CA TYR A 449 6.40 -21.12 7.58
C TYR A 449 5.09 -21.82 7.24
N HIS A 450 4.06 -21.04 6.91
CA HIS A 450 2.78 -21.53 6.43
C HIS A 450 2.53 -20.96 5.02
N LYS A 451 2.50 -21.85 4.02
CA LYS A 451 2.50 -21.50 2.59
C LYS A 451 1.24 -20.86 2.06
N HIS A 452 0.25 -20.57 2.89
CA HIS A 452 -1.02 -19.94 2.55
C HIS A 452 -0.94 -18.60 1.75
N GLY A 453 0.25 -18.19 1.28
CA GLY A 453 0.54 -17.00 0.50
C GLY A 453 -0.22 -16.93 -0.83
N GLY A 454 -1.17 -16.00 -0.88
CA GLY A 454 -1.69 -15.39 -2.11
C GLY A 454 -3.00 -15.97 -2.65
N SER A 455 -3.56 -17.01 -2.04
CA SER A 455 -4.88 -17.51 -2.43
C SER A 455 -5.96 -16.82 -1.61
N PHE A 456 -6.61 -15.82 -2.21
CA PHE A 456 -7.87 -15.24 -1.73
C PHE A 456 -8.75 -16.34 -1.13
N ALA A 457 -9.27 -16.12 0.08
CA ALA A 457 -10.22 -17.08 0.65
C ALA A 457 -11.39 -17.23 -0.32
N SER A 458 -11.65 -18.48 -0.74
CA SER A 458 -12.80 -18.76 -1.59
C SER A 458 -14.07 -18.21 -0.94
N ALA A 459 -15.06 -17.79 -1.73
CA ALA A 459 -16.33 -17.29 -1.21
C ALA A 459 -16.97 -18.27 -0.20
N GLU A 460 -16.69 -19.56 -0.37
CA GLU A 460 -17.09 -20.62 0.55
C GLU A 460 -16.34 -20.57 1.89
N LYS A 461 -15.00 -20.42 1.90
CA LYS A 461 -14.19 -20.23 3.12
C LYS A 461 -14.67 -19.01 3.91
N VAL A 462 -14.90 -17.90 3.21
CA VAL A 462 -15.44 -16.64 3.79
C VAL A 462 -16.84 -16.85 4.37
N LYS A 463 -17.71 -17.61 3.70
CA LYS A 463 -19.04 -17.92 4.24
C LYS A 463 -18.95 -18.78 5.49
N LEU A 464 -18.09 -19.80 5.47
CA LEU A 464 -17.90 -20.75 6.57
C LEU A 464 -17.36 -20.07 7.83
N LEU A 465 -16.34 -19.21 7.69
CA LEU A 465 -15.78 -18.39 8.77
C LEU A 465 -16.87 -17.53 9.45
N ASN A 466 -17.68 -16.82 8.67
CA ASN A 466 -18.79 -16.00 9.16
C ASN A 466 -19.85 -16.81 9.93
N GLU A 467 -20.22 -17.97 9.40
CA GLU A 467 -21.22 -18.85 10.02
C GLU A 467 -20.68 -19.43 11.32
N ASN A 468 -19.44 -19.89 11.31
CA ASN A 468 -18.80 -20.49 12.48
C ASN A 468 -18.48 -19.45 13.56
N GLN A 469 -18.17 -18.21 13.21
CA GLN A 469 -18.02 -17.13 14.19
C GLN A 469 -19.31 -16.92 14.99
N LYS A 470 -20.48 -16.92 14.35
CA LYS A 470 -21.77 -16.82 15.06
C LYS A 470 -22.02 -18.00 15.98
N LYS A 471 -21.63 -19.22 15.56
CA LYS A 471 -21.72 -20.41 16.42
C LYS A 471 -20.82 -20.26 17.65
N LEU A 472 -19.60 -19.78 17.48
CA LEU A 472 -18.66 -19.53 18.58
C LEU A 472 -19.21 -18.52 19.59
N GLU A 473 -19.83 -17.43 19.12
CA GLU A 473 -20.47 -16.43 20.00
C GLU A 473 -21.64 -17.02 20.82
N VAL A 474 -22.35 -18.02 20.27
CA VAL A 474 -23.43 -18.72 20.97
C VAL A 474 -22.88 -19.76 21.95
N LEU A 475 -21.89 -20.56 21.53
CA LEU A 475 -21.28 -21.61 22.36
C LEU A 475 -20.45 -21.03 23.52
N HIS A 476 -19.80 -19.88 23.28
CA HIS A 476 -18.93 -19.18 24.22
C HIS A 476 -19.31 -17.70 24.29
N PRO A 477 -20.34 -17.32 25.08
CA PRO A 477 -20.78 -15.93 25.22
C PRO A 477 -19.67 -14.96 25.68
N GLU A 478 -18.62 -15.47 26.34
CA GLU A 478 -17.45 -14.71 26.78
C GLU A 478 -16.42 -14.43 25.66
N PHE A 479 -16.58 -15.01 24.47
CA PHE A 479 -15.63 -14.96 23.37
C PHE A 479 -15.12 -13.55 23.06
N ASN A 480 -16.03 -12.62 22.81
CA ASN A 480 -15.70 -11.23 22.47
C ASN A 480 -15.02 -10.49 23.64
N GLN A 481 -15.36 -10.83 24.89
CA GLN A 481 -14.73 -10.24 26.08
C GLN A 481 -13.28 -10.71 26.24
N VAL A 482 -13.02 -12.01 26.01
CA VAL A 482 -11.68 -12.59 26.08
C VAL A 482 -10.78 -11.99 25.00
N LEU A 483 -11.26 -11.91 23.76
CA LEU A 483 -10.52 -11.28 22.66
C LEU A 483 -10.16 -9.83 22.98
N LYS A 484 -11.14 -9.03 23.41
CA LYS A 484 -10.91 -7.62 23.76
C LYS A 484 -9.88 -7.48 24.88
N LYS A 485 -9.93 -8.35 25.91
CA LYS A 485 -8.96 -8.35 27.01
C LYS A 485 -7.55 -8.68 26.51
N TYR A 486 -7.41 -9.71 25.68
CA TYR A 486 -6.13 -10.08 25.09
C TYR A 486 -5.55 -8.94 24.27
N PHE A 487 -6.33 -8.38 23.36
CA PHE A 487 -5.83 -7.34 22.48
C PHE A 487 -5.43 -6.05 23.22
N ASN A 488 -6.09 -5.70 24.32
CA ASN A 488 -5.68 -4.56 25.15
C ASN A 488 -4.38 -4.82 25.95
N ASN A 489 -4.19 -6.05 26.43
CA ASN A 489 -3.17 -6.34 27.44
C ASN A 489 -1.97 -7.11 26.92
N ASN A 490 -2.06 -7.72 25.73
CA ASN A 490 -0.99 -8.56 25.22
C ASN A 490 0.33 -7.79 25.09
N THR A 491 1.39 -8.55 25.23
CA THR A 491 2.77 -8.08 25.12
C THR A 491 3.48 -8.70 23.91
N PHE A 492 2.73 -9.39 23.02
CA PHE A 492 3.27 -10.02 21.82
C PHE A 492 3.94 -9.00 20.89
N ILE A 493 3.44 -7.75 20.80
CA ILE A 493 4.08 -6.72 19.99
C ILE A 493 5.55 -6.46 20.39
N LEU A 494 5.87 -6.57 21.69
CA LEU A 494 7.26 -6.45 22.18
C LEU A 494 8.12 -7.62 21.72
N GLN A 495 7.56 -8.84 21.70
CA GLN A 495 8.26 -10.04 21.22
C GLN A 495 8.48 -9.98 19.71
N LYS A 496 7.50 -9.51 18.93
CA LYS A 496 7.65 -9.27 17.49
C LYS A 496 8.74 -8.26 17.21
N LEU A 497 8.74 -7.14 17.92
CA LEU A 497 9.75 -6.10 17.76
C LEU A 497 11.14 -6.63 18.11
N ALA A 498 11.27 -7.38 19.19
CA ALA A 498 12.52 -8.01 19.58
C ALA A 498 13.02 -9.02 18.55
N TYR A 499 12.12 -9.86 18.01
CA TYR A 499 12.46 -10.79 16.94
C TYR A 499 12.90 -10.06 15.66
N PHE A 500 12.19 -8.99 15.26
CA PHE A 500 12.60 -8.16 14.14
C PHE A 500 13.98 -7.56 14.37
N ILE A 501 14.25 -7.04 15.57
CA ILE A 501 15.57 -6.53 15.96
C ILE A 501 16.65 -7.62 15.85
N LYS A 502 16.34 -8.86 16.23
CA LYS A 502 17.27 -10.00 16.10
C LYS A 502 17.61 -10.32 14.63
N ILE A 503 16.63 -10.25 13.73
CA ILE A 503 16.85 -10.38 12.28
C ILE A 503 17.84 -9.29 11.79
N LEU A 504 17.61 -8.04 12.21
CA LEU A 504 18.51 -6.93 11.85
C LEU A 504 19.93 -7.13 12.40
N GLN A 505 20.05 -7.59 13.64
CA GLN A 505 21.33 -7.89 14.28
C GLN A 505 22.08 -9.02 13.56
N SER A 506 21.40 -10.09 13.13
CA SER A 506 22.04 -11.19 12.39
C SER A 506 22.60 -10.77 11.04
N GLU A 507 22.05 -9.72 10.43
CA GLU A 507 22.59 -9.13 9.21
C GLU A 507 23.55 -7.95 9.44
N GLY A 508 23.82 -7.58 10.70
CA GLY A 508 24.63 -6.42 11.03
C GLY A 508 24.02 -5.09 10.56
N LYS A 509 22.70 -5.02 10.40
CA LYS A 509 21.99 -3.82 9.96
C LYS A 509 21.85 -2.83 11.12
N LEU A 510 22.08 -1.55 10.81
CA LEU A 510 21.83 -0.43 11.71
C LEU A 510 20.49 0.20 11.36
N VAL A 511 19.84 0.84 12.35
CA VAL A 511 18.53 1.47 12.15
C VAL A 511 18.66 2.98 12.04
N SER A 512 18.02 3.54 11.02
CA SER A 512 17.81 4.98 10.87
C SER A 512 16.41 5.36 11.35
N VAL A 513 16.32 6.24 12.34
CA VAL A 513 15.04 6.75 12.87
C VAL A 513 14.65 8.01 12.13
N PHE A 514 13.42 8.09 11.64
CA PHE A 514 12.89 9.23 10.91
C PHE A 514 11.60 9.71 11.59
N LEU A 515 11.60 10.92 12.15
CA LEU A 515 10.49 11.48 12.91
C LEU A 515 9.73 12.52 12.10
N ASP A 516 8.41 12.35 12.00
CA ASP A 516 7.53 13.17 11.17
C ASP A 516 6.13 13.33 11.79
N HIS A 517 5.30 14.19 11.19
CA HIS A 517 3.87 14.33 11.48
C HIS A 517 3.00 13.50 10.51
N ASP A 518 1.73 13.29 10.82
CA ASP A 518 0.76 12.58 9.95
C ASP A 518 -0.20 13.51 9.16
N LEU A 519 0.08 14.82 9.12
CA LEU A 519 -0.84 15.82 8.56
C LEU A 519 -1.02 15.74 7.03
N GLY A 520 -0.10 15.09 6.31
CA GLY A 520 -0.02 15.07 4.85
C GLY A 520 0.76 16.26 4.28
N GLY A 521 0.81 16.37 2.95
CA GLY A 521 1.43 17.49 2.24
C GLY A 521 2.89 17.23 1.81
N GLY A 522 3.56 18.29 1.37
CA GLY A 522 4.89 18.20 0.73
C GLY A 522 6.00 17.63 1.61
N THR A 523 5.89 17.79 2.94
CA THR A 523 6.85 17.25 3.92
C THR A 523 6.77 15.73 4.02
N ASN A 524 5.55 15.16 4.00
CA ASN A 524 5.36 13.72 3.97
C ASN A 524 5.71 13.13 2.59
N VAL A 525 5.47 13.86 1.49
CA VAL A 525 5.95 13.45 0.16
C VAL A 525 7.48 13.40 0.11
N TYR A 526 8.15 14.38 0.73
CA TYR A 526 9.60 14.37 0.89
C TYR A 526 10.07 13.16 1.70
N ALA A 527 9.41 12.86 2.83
CA ALA A 527 9.72 11.69 3.65
C ALA A 527 9.60 10.39 2.85
N SER A 528 8.50 10.19 2.11
CA SER A 528 8.33 9.02 1.23
C SER A 528 9.45 8.88 0.21
N ASN A 529 9.81 9.98 -0.47
CA ASN A 529 10.91 9.98 -1.44
C ASN A 529 12.29 9.71 -0.80
N TYR A 530 12.52 10.26 0.39
CA TYR A 530 13.73 10.02 1.16
C TYR A 530 13.86 8.54 1.52
N LEU A 531 12.79 7.93 2.05
CA LEU A 531 12.77 6.53 2.45
C LEU A 531 12.92 5.58 1.24
N LEU A 532 12.32 5.92 0.09
CA LEU A 532 12.45 5.15 -1.15
C LEU A 532 13.89 5.11 -1.70
N LYS A 533 14.60 6.25 -1.66
CA LYS A 533 16.01 6.30 -2.09
C LYS A 533 16.92 5.43 -1.25
N GLU A 534 16.53 5.21 -0.01
CA GLU A 534 17.30 4.48 0.97
C GLU A 534 16.80 3.04 1.18
N LYS A 535 15.90 2.50 0.33
CA LYS A 535 15.17 1.23 0.54
C LYS A 535 15.98 0.01 1.02
N GLU A 536 17.29 -0.02 0.81
CA GLU A 536 18.20 -1.09 1.26
C GLU A 536 18.60 -0.97 2.75
N ASN A 537 18.35 0.19 3.35
CA ASN A 537 18.60 0.50 4.75
C ASN A 537 17.36 0.21 5.60
N CYS A 538 17.58 -0.12 6.87
CA CYS A 538 16.49 -0.32 7.82
C CYS A 538 16.03 1.04 8.38
N PHE A 539 14.74 1.32 8.22
CA PHE A 539 14.13 2.55 8.72
C PHE A 539 13.11 2.29 9.79
N LEU A 540 13.14 3.13 10.80
CA LEU A 540 12.07 3.29 11.76
C LEU A 540 11.41 4.65 11.52
N TYR A 541 10.28 4.66 10.80
CA TYR A 541 9.52 5.87 10.49
C TYR A 541 8.45 6.11 11.57
N GLY A 542 8.60 7.20 12.32
CA GLY A 542 7.70 7.59 13.42
C GLY A 542 6.84 8.77 13.04
N GLN A 543 5.52 8.58 13.05
CA GLN A 543 4.54 9.63 12.77
C GLN A 543 3.72 9.96 14.02
N TYR A 544 3.75 11.21 14.48
CA TYR A 544 2.88 11.64 15.56
C TYR A 544 1.48 11.90 15.03
N LEU A 545 0.53 11.14 15.56
CA LEU A 545 -0.84 11.11 15.06
C LEU A 545 -1.61 12.35 15.46
N ASN A 546 -2.39 12.88 14.53
CA ASN A 546 -3.19 14.07 14.76
C ASN A 546 -4.38 13.75 15.68
N PRO A 547 -4.48 14.37 16.87
CA PRO A 547 -5.59 14.16 17.79
C PRO A 547 -6.95 14.55 17.21
N ASN A 548 -6.99 15.48 16.25
CA ASN A 548 -8.23 15.88 15.55
C ASN A 548 -8.82 14.75 14.70
N ARG A 549 -7.97 13.86 14.18
CA ARG A 549 -8.40 12.74 13.31
C ARG A 549 -8.72 11.50 14.15
N ASN A 550 -7.90 11.19 15.16
CA ASN A 550 -7.92 9.89 15.83
C ASN A 550 -8.16 9.94 17.34
N GLY A 551 -8.21 11.13 17.98
CA GLY A 551 -8.33 11.27 19.44
C GLY A 551 -7.12 10.78 20.23
N ASP A 552 -6.02 10.46 19.53
CA ASP A 552 -4.89 9.70 20.02
C ASP A 552 -3.61 10.54 19.99
N LYS A 553 -2.78 10.45 21.03
CA LYS A 553 -1.55 11.26 21.23
C LYS A 553 -0.27 10.42 21.14
N ARG A 554 -0.33 9.30 20.43
CA ARG A 554 0.78 8.35 20.28
C ARG A 554 1.60 8.62 19.01
N ILE A 555 2.84 8.16 19.03
CA ILE A 555 3.69 8.06 17.83
C ILE A 555 3.48 6.66 17.24
N LEU A 556 3.01 6.60 15.99
CA LEU A 556 2.96 5.36 15.23
C LEU A 556 4.31 5.15 14.56
N PHE A 557 5.00 4.08 14.92
CA PHE A 557 6.23 3.65 14.30
C PHE A 557 5.98 2.56 13.27
N SER A 558 6.76 2.62 12.19
CA SER A 558 6.83 1.63 11.14
C SER A 558 8.29 1.24 10.93
N LEU A 559 8.67 0.06 11.40
CA LEU A 559 9.99 -0.53 11.23
C LEU A 559 10.01 -1.32 9.91
N SER A 560 10.70 -0.81 8.91
CA SER A 560 10.78 -1.38 7.57
C SER A 560 12.15 -2.00 7.32
N TYR A 561 12.15 -3.21 6.76
CA TYR A 561 13.33 -3.86 6.22
C TYR A 561 12.93 -4.83 5.10
N LYS A 562 13.48 -4.64 3.89
CA LYS A 562 13.04 -5.37 2.68
C LYS A 562 11.51 -5.26 2.51
N ASN A 563 10.83 -6.39 2.28
CA ASN A 563 9.37 -6.47 2.21
C ASN A 563 8.67 -6.54 3.58
N TYR A 564 9.40 -6.58 4.71
CA TYR A 564 8.80 -6.58 6.05
C TYR A 564 8.59 -5.17 6.57
N ASN A 565 7.43 -4.97 7.18
CA ASN A 565 7.03 -3.71 7.80
C ASN A 565 6.30 -4.01 9.11
N LEU A 566 6.91 -3.74 10.25
CA LEU A 566 6.27 -3.91 11.56
C LEU A 566 5.75 -2.57 12.07
N LYS A 567 4.44 -2.49 12.35
CA LYS A 567 3.80 -1.28 12.88
C LYS A 567 3.52 -1.40 14.38
N PHE A 568 3.83 -0.37 15.15
CA PHE A 568 3.56 -0.31 16.58
C PHE A 568 3.42 1.14 17.09
N GLY A 569 2.59 1.34 18.11
CA GLY A 569 2.42 2.63 18.78
C GLY A 569 3.38 2.77 19.97
N ILE A 570 3.80 3.99 20.27
CA ILE A 570 4.52 4.33 21.50
C ILE A 570 3.95 5.63 22.07
N ASP A 571 3.79 5.71 23.39
CA ASP A 571 3.33 6.93 24.06
C ASP A 571 4.42 8.01 24.13
N GLU A 572 5.66 7.61 24.40
CA GLU A 572 6.82 8.50 24.55
C GLU A 572 8.06 7.92 23.89
N ILE A 573 8.80 8.74 23.13
CA ILE A 573 10.02 8.34 22.43
C ILE A 573 11.06 7.69 23.34
N GLN A 574 11.10 8.04 24.64
CA GLN A 574 12.02 7.42 25.59
C GLN A 574 11.80 5.90 25.69
N THR A 575 10.56 5.45 25.55
CA THR A 575 10.23 4.02 25.53
C THR A 575 10.89 3.32 24.35
N LEU A 576 11.00 3.99 23.20
CA LEU A 576 11.69 3.47 22.03
C LEU A 576 13.20 3.33 22.32
N PHE A 577 13.82 4.39 22.86
CA PHE A 577 15.25 4.37 23.18
C PHE A 577 15.57 3.30 24.24
N ASP A 578 14.78 3.21 25.31
CA ASP A 578 14.94 2.19 26.36
C ASP A 578 14.80 0.76 25.83
N LEU A 579 13.97 0.57 24.79
CA LEU A 579 13.76 -0.70 24.13
C LEU A 579 14.94 -1.06 23.23
N PHE A 580 15.44 -0.10 22.45
CA PHE A 580 16.60 -0.32 21.58
C PHE A 580 17.87 -0.56 22.40
N ASP A 581 18.05 0.18 23.50
CA ASP A 581 19.13 -0.07 24.46
C ASP A 581 18.99 -1.47 25.10
N PHE A 582 17.77 -1.87 25.49
CA PHE A 582 17.53 -3.19 26.09
C PHE A 582 17.87 -4.35 25.15
N TYR A 583 17.53 -4.23 23.86
CA TYR A 583 17.87 -5.25 22.87
C TYR A 583 19.22 -5.03 22.21
N ASN A 584 20.01 -4.03 22.63
CA ASN A 584 21.31 -3.67 22.05
C ASN A 584 21.25 -3.40 20.54
N LEU A 585 20.18 -2.73 20.08
CA LEU A 585 20.05 -2.28 18.70
C LEU A 585 20.69 -0.91 18.53
N LYS A 586 21.60 -0.80 17.56
CA LYS A 586 22.31 0.45 17.30
C LYS A 586 21.56 1.32 16.30
N ILE A 587 21.29 2.57 16.71
CA ILE A 587 20.82 3.62 15.81
C ILE A 587 22.05 4.23 15.14
N ASN A 588 22.05 4.38 13.81
CA ASN A 588 23.13 5.08 13.10
C ASN A 588 22.76 6.53 12.75
N LYS A 589 21.47 6.81 12.57
CA LYS A 589 20.97 8.11 12.13
C LYS A 589 19.62 8.42 12.76
N ILE A 590 19.44 9.67 13.15
CA ILE A 590 18.14 10.26 13.53
C ILE A 590 17.88 11.43 12.59
N VAL A 591 16.73 11.40 11.91
CA VAL A 591 16.26 12.48 11.03
C VAL A 591 15.01 13.09 11.64
N ILE A 592 15.05 14.39 11.90
CA ILE A 592 13.89 15.17 12.32
C ILE A 592 13.34 15.88 11.08
N ASN A 593 12.24 15.37 10.52
CA ASN A 593 11.62 15.90 9.31
C ASN A 593 10.70 17.07 9.61
N ASN A 594 9.61 16.81 10.32
CA ASN A 594 8.67 17.84 10.74
C ASN A 594 7.90 17.42 11.99
N LEU A 595 7.79 18.31 12.96
CA LEU A 595 7.23 18.02 14.28
C LEU A 595 6.00 18.88 14.63
N VAL A 596 5.39 19.58 13.66
CA VAL A 596 4.26 20.52 13.90
C VAL A 596 3.07 19.91 14.66
N SER A 597 2.84 18.59 14.59
CA SER A 597 1.76 17.93 15.34
C SER A 597 2.14 17.49 16.77
N TYR A 598 3.42 17.54 17.15
CA TYR A 598 3.90 17.01 18.44
C TYR A 598 3.59 17.99 19.58
N HIS A 599 2.76 17.54 20.52
CA HIS A 599 2.41 18.36 21.69
C HIS A 599 3.58 18.60 22.63
N ASN A 600 4.34 17.54 22.96
CA ASN A 600 5.48 17.59 23.89
C ASN A 600 6.81 17.73 23.11
N SER A 601 6.92 18.78 22.29
CA SER A 601 8.02 18.95 21.35
C SER A 601 9.35 19.32 22.01
N LEU A 602 9.34 20.13 23.08
CA LEU A 602 10.56 20.44 23.83
C LEU A 602 11.06 19.25 24.64
N LEU A 603 10.16 18.43 25.18
CA LEU A 603 10.53 17.17 25.84
C LEU A 603 11.20 16.21 24.85
N LEU A 604 10.63 16.05 23.65
CA LEU A 604 11.22 15.24 22.58
C LEU A 604 12.62 15.74 22.22
N ALA A 605 12.81 17.06 22.03
CA ALA A 605 14.11 17.64 21.74
C ALA A 605 15.14 17.33 22.85
N LYS A 606 14.75 17.46 24.12
CA LYS A 606 15.60 17.13 25.28
C LYS A 606 15.97 15.64 25.29
N GLN A 607 15.02 14.75 25.02
CA GLN A 607 15.26 13.30 24.97
C GLN A 607 16.23 12.90 23.84
N ILE A 608 16.10 13.52 22.66
CA ILE A 608 17.05 13.31 21.54
C ILE A 608 18.46 13.81 21.91
N ILE A 609 18.57 14.97 22.57
CA ILE A 609 19.86 15.49 23.06
C ILE A 609 20.50 14.49 24.05
N GLU A 610 19.75 14.02 25.04
CA GLU A 610 20.27 13.06 26.03
C GLU A 610 20.70 11.74 25.38
N TYR A 611 19.95 11.26 24.39
CA TYR A 611 20.32 10.07 23.63
C TYR A 611 21.63 10.30 22.85
N LYS A 612 21.77 11.44 22.16
CA LYS A 612 22.96 11.82 21.39
C LYS A 612 24.20 12.04 22.28
N LYS A 613 24.05 12.51 23.52
CA LYS A 613 25.14 12.61 24.49
C LYS A 613 25.73 11.24 24.84
N LYS A 614 24.87 10.23 25.00
CA LYS A 614 25.28 8.85 25.29
C LYS A 614 25.83 8.14 24.05
N ASN A 615 25.33 8.48 22.87
CA ASN A 615 25.64 7.84 21.59
C ASN A 615 26.19 8.86 20.58
N SER A 616 27.42 9.30 20.83
CA SER A 616 28.04 10.40 20.08
C SER A 616 28.23 10.11 18.57
N ASP A 617 28.26 8.84 18.19
CA ASP A 617 28.40 8.32 16.82
C ASP A 617 27.11 8.40 15.99
N VAL A 618 25.94 8.56 16.61
CA VAL A 618 24.64 8.64 15.91
C VAL A 618 24.56 9.92 15.08
N PHE A 619 24.38 9.84 13.75
CA PHE A 619 24.23 11.03 12.92
C PHE A 619 22.87 11.71 13.14
N LEU A 620 22.84 12.96 13.62
CA LEU A 620 21.61 13.71 13.84
C LEU A 620 21.40 14.77 12.76
N GLN A 621 20.36 14.60 11.94
CA GLN A 621 19.96 15.50 10.86
C GLN A 621 18.63 16.18 11.21
N ALA A 622 18.55 17.50 11.05
CA ALA A 622 17.30 18.24 11.10
C ALA A 622 16.95 18.81 9.72
N LEU A 623 15.66 18.79 9.36
CA LEU A 623 15.16 19.31 8.10
C LEU A 623 14.28 20.54 8.36
N GLY A 624 14.72 21.71 7.91
CA GLY A 624 14.01 22.98 8.05
C GLY A 624 12.92 23.15 6.99
N HIS A 625 11.91 22.28 7.00
CA HIS A 625 10.75 22.37 6.10
C HIS A 625 9.84 23.56 6.39
N ASP A 626 9.85 24.02 7.64
CA ASP A 626 9.15 25.20 8.12
C ASP A 626 9.95 25.91 9.22
N PHE A 627 9.30 26.83 9.93
CA PHE A 627 9.93 27.63 10.99
C PHE A 627 9.62 27.11 12.40
N PHE A 628 9.15 25.86 12.55
CA PHE A 628 8.79 25.27 13.83
C PHE A 628 9.93 25.30 14.84
N PHE A 629 11.15 24.97 14.42
CA PHE A 629 12.33 25.08 15.29
C PHE A 629 12.53 26.50 15.84
N ILE A 630 12.26 27.53 15.04
CA ILE A 630 12.43 28.94 15.42
C ILE A 630 11.33 29.40 16.38
N CYS A 631 10.09 28.95 16.16
CA CYS A 631 8.92 29.43 16.87
C CYS A 631 7.78 28.39 16.85
N PRO A 632 7.06 28.17 17.97
CA PRO A 632 5.88 27.29 17.97
C PRO A 632 4.77 27.81 17.05
N ASN A 633 4.71 29.13 16.79
CA ASN A 633 3.96 29.69 15.67
C ASN A 633 4.82 29.59 14.40
N PHE A 634 4.84 28.40 13.80
CA PHE A 634 5.69 28.08 12.64
C PHE A 634 5.35 28.87 11.36
N LEU A 635 4.25 29.62 11.35
CA LEU A 635 3.91 30.56 10.26
C LEU A 635 4.65 31.91 10.39
N LEU A 636 5.23 32.20 11.55
CA LEU A 636 5.90 33.47 11.86
C LEU A 636 5.00 34.71 11.63
N PHE A 637 3.69 34.56 11.80
CA PHE A 637 2.74 35.67 11.70
C PHE A 637 2.52 36.38 13.03
N ARG A 638 2.42 37.71 12.99
CA ARG A 638 1.87 38.53 14.07
C ARG A 638 0.34 38.38 14.13
N ASP A 639 -0.29 38.95 15.15
CA ASP A 639 -1.76 38.90 15.31
C ASP A 639 -2.51 39.52 14.13
N ASN A 640 -1.91 40.49 13.43
CA ASN A 640 -2.44 41.13 12.23
C ASN A 640 -2.18 40.34 10.93
N LYS A 641 -1.68 39.09 11.02
CA LYS A 641 -1.32 38.22 9.89
C LYS A 641 -0.14 38.70 9.03
N GLU A 642 0.65 39.64 9.52
CA GLU A 642 1.89 40.03 8.86
C GLU A 642 3.06 39.14 9.28
N PHE A 643 3.96 38.85 8.34
CA PHE A 643 5.21 38.14 8.62
C PHE A 643 6.09 38.94 9.57
N CYS A 644 6.44 38.37 10.72
CA CYS A 644 7.11 39.09 11.79
C CYS A 644 8.61 39.31 11.54
N GLY A 645 9.20 38.58 10.58
CA GLY A 645 10.62 38.67 10.25
C GLY A 645 11.55 38.18 11.37
N VAL A 646 11.04 37.44 12.35
CA VAL A 646 11.78 36.92 13.51
C VAL A 646 12.44 38.08 14.29
N PRO A 647 11.68 38.81 15.13
CA PRO A 647 12.20 39.96 15.85
C PRO A 647 13.33 39.56 16.82
N THR A 648 14.29 40.48 16.99
CA THR A 648 15.39 40.36 17.95
C THR A 648 14.95 40.73 19.36
N ASP A 649 14.00 41.67 19.50
CA ASP A 649 13.32 41.95 20.75
C ASP A 649 12.21 40.92 20.98
N LEU A 650 12.42 40.05 21.98
CA LEU A 650 11.52 38.95 22.29
C LEU A 650 10.27 39.40 23.06
N SER A 651 10.26 40.63 23.61
CA SER A 651 9.07 41.20 24.24
C SER A 651 7.90 41.30 23.25
N GLU A 652 8.19 41.51 21.96
CA GLU A 652 7.20 41.50 20.87
C GLU A 652 6.53 40.13 20.69
N CYS A 653 7.21 39.03 21.05
CA CYS A 653 6.67 37.67 20.89
C CYS A 653 5.64 37.31 21.98
N ILE A 654 5.66 37.98 23.14
CA ILE A 654 4.81 37.66 24.29
C ILE A 654 3.32 37.72 23.91
N THR A 655 2.90 38.79 23.25
CA THR A 655 1.50 38.98 22.83
C THR A 655 1.10 37.96 21.77
N CYS A 656 1.98 37.72 20.79
CA CYS A 656 1.74 36.75 19.73
C CYS A 656 1.58 35.32 20.27
N LEU A 657 2.43 34.91 21.21
CA LEU A 657 2.36 33.58 21.82
C LEU A 657 1.11 33.39 22.69
N LYS A 658 0.68 34.42 23.42
CA LYS A 658 -0.61 34.40 24.14
C LYS A 658 -1.80 34.21 23.19
N GLY A 659 -1.68 34.71 21.96
CA GLY A 659 -2.70 34.62 20.90
C GLY A 659 -2.45 33.54 19.86
N ILE A 660 -1.52 32.59 20.07
CA ILE A 660 -1.03 31.67 19.04
C ILE A 660 -2.14 30.86 18.34
N SER A 661 -3.19 30.50 19.07
CA SER A 661 -4.38 29.79 18.58
C SER A 661 -5.22 30.58 17.57
N LYS A 662 -4.99 31.90 17.44
CA LYS A 662 -5.56 32.72 16.37
C LYS A 662 -4.82 32.55 15.05
N ASN A 663 -3.57 32.07 15.10
CA ASN A 663 -2.67 31.93 13.95
C ASN A 663 -2.58 30.51 13.43
N ILE A 664 -2.54 29.53 14.33
CA ILE A 664 -2.50 28.10 13.98
C ILE A 664 -3.61 27.34 14.70
N ASP A 665 -3.95 26.14 14.20
CA ASP A 665 -4.91 25.27 14.86
C ASP A 665 -4.51 25.05 16.33
N PRO A 666 -5.40 25.30 17.31
CA PRO A 666 -5.12 25.11 18.73
C PRO A 666 -4.56 23.73 19.09
N GLN A 667 -4.86 22.69 18.30
CA GLN A 667 -4.36 21.34 18.54
C GLN A 667 -2.93 21.11 18.03
N LEU A 668 -2.42 21.98 17.15
CA LEU A 668 -1.03 21.96 16.71
C LEU A 668 -0.13 22.83 17.59
N VAL A 669 -0.69 23.50 18.60
CA VAL A 669 0.08 24.29 19.56
C VAL A 669 0.76 23.34 20.55
N PRO A 670 2.11 23.33 20.65
CA PRO A 670 2.80 22.57 21.68
C PRO A 670 2.37 23.03 23.08
N ASN A 671 2.31 22.13 24.05
CA ASN A 671 1.84 22.44 25.41
C ASN A 671 2.96 22.46 26.45
N ASP A 672 4.21 22.23 26.04
CA ASP A 672 5.37 22.05 26.92
C ASP A 672 6.36 23.22 26.86
N PHE A 673 5.91 24.42 26.48
CA PHE A 673 6.72 25.64 26.46
C PHE A 673 6.05 26.79 27.23
N THR A 674 6.88 27.67 27.78
CA THR A 674 6.41 28.89 28.48
C THR A 674 6.75 30.18 27.75
N THR A 675 7.88 30.22 27.06
CA THR A 675 8.45 31.43 26.45
C THR A 675 9.13 31.11 25.12
N VAL A 676 9.32 32.11 24.25
CA VAL A 676 10.05 31.93 22.99
C VAL A 676 11.55 31.72 23.25
N GLU A 677 12.06 32.29 24.33
CA GLU A 677 13.42 32.12 24.84
C GLU A 677 13.71 30.65 25.14
N GLU A 678 12.83 30.01 25.90
CA GLU A 678 12.94 28.58 26.22
C GLU A 678 12.91 27.71 24.97
N TRP A 679 12.00 28.03 24.05
CA TRP A 679 11.86 27.34 22.76
C TRP A 679 13.14 27.43 21.94
N ARG A 680 13.63 28.65 21.70
CA ARG A 680 14.83 28.91 20.90
C ARG A 680 16.11 28.40 21.57
N ARG A 681 16.18 28.38 22.91
CA ARG A 681 17.32 27.79 23.62
C ARG A 681 17.37 26.28 23.38
N THR A 682 16.27 25.58 23.61
CA THR A 682 16.23 24.11 23.52
C THR A 682 16.49 23.61 22.09
N TRP A 683 15.80 24.18 21.10
CA TRP A 683 16.05 23.86 19.69
C TRP A 683 17.42 24.34 19.22
N GLY A 684 17.88 25.49 19.73
CA GLY A 684 19.22 26.01 19.49
C GLY A 684 20.31 25.05 19.93
N ASP A 685 20.21 24.51 21.15
CA ASP A 685 21.15 23.51 21.66
C ASP A 685 21.14 22.27 20.77
N LEU A 686 19.96 21.75 20.42
CA LEU A 686 19.83 20.59 19.52
C LEU A 686 20.52 20.85 18.18
N LEU A 687 20.22 21.97 17.51
CA LEU A 687 20.69 22.25 16.16
C LEU A 687 22.17 22.70 16.11
N THR A 688 22.61 23.52 17.06
CA THR A 688 23.97 24.11 17.02
C THR A 688 25.01 23.21 17.68
N VAL A 689 24.66 22.51 18.77
CA VAL A 689 25.61 21.70 19.54
C VAL A 689 25.57 20.25 19.07
N TYR A 690 24.38 19.64 19.07
CA TYR A 690 24.25 18.18 18.94
C TYR A 690 23.99 17.67 17.52
N ALA A 691 23.28 18.43 16.69
CA ALA A 691 23.01 18.04 15.32
C ALA A 691 24.29 18.06 14.50
N ASN A 692 24.42 17.08 13.61
CA ASN A 692 25.49 17.03 12.62
C ASN A 692 25.22 18.04 11.51
N GLU A 693 23.96 18.20 11.11
CA GLU A 693 23.58 19.16 10.07
C GLU A 693 22.12 19.62 10.19
N LEU A 694 21.85 20.79 9.63
CA LEU A 694 20.51 21.32 9.36
C LEU A 694 20.37 21.52 7.85
N VAL A 695 19.46 20.80 7.20
CA VAL A 695 19.17 21.00 5.78
C VAL A 695 18.01 21.98 5.64
N VAL A 696 18.19 23.02 4.83
CA VAL A 696 17.15 23.98 4.46
C VAL A 696 16.99 24.01 2.94
N PHE A 697 15.83 24.45 2.47
CA PHE A 697 15.43 24.31 1.07
C PHE A 697 15.41 25.64 0.30
N SER A 698 15.74 26.76 0.95
CA SER A 698 15.89 28.08 0.32
C SER A 698 16.89 28.97 1.07
N GLU A 699 17.51 29.92 0.35
CA GLU A 699 18.39 30.93 0.96
C GLU A 699 17.63 31.83 1.96
N SER A 700 16.34 32.09 1.70
CA SER A 700 15.49 32.86 2.62
C SER A 700 15.32 32.14 3.97
N THR A 701 15.02 30.85 3.93
CA THR A 701 14.94 30.01 5.14
C THR A 701 16.29 29.99 5.86
N LYS A 702 17.40 29.79 5.13
CA LYS A 702 18.75 29.80 5.69
C LYS A 702 19.06 31.09 6.47
N ALA A 703 18.73 32.25 5.89
CA ALA A 703 18.95 33.55 6.50
C ALA A 703 18.20 33.70 7.83
N LEU A 704 16.96 33.21 7.92
CA LEU A 704 16.17 33.27 9.15
C LEU A 704 16.72 32.38 10.28
N PHE A 705 17.17 31.17 9.95
CA PHE A 705 17.84 30.30 10.92
C PHE A 705 19.16 30.91 11.43
N LEU A 706 19.97 31.48 10.54
CA LEU A 706 21.22 32.15 10.91
C LEU A 706 21.01 33.44 11.71
N LYS A 707 19.89 34.14 11.49
CA LYS A 707 19.51 35.30 12.30
C LYS A 707 19.27 34.92 13.76
N VAL A 708 18.68 33.74 14.03
CA VAL A 708 18.42 33.26 15.39
C VAL A 708 19.66 32.60 16.00
N TRP A 709 20.35 31.76 15.22
CA TRP A 709 21.51 31.00 15.67
C TRP A 709 22.68 31.13 14.67
N PRO A 710 23.50 32.20 14.77
CA PRO A 710 24.63 32.42 13.87
C PRO A 710 25.65 31.27 13.85
N LEU A 711 25.76 30.53 14.96
CA LEU A 711 26.65 29.36 15.09
C LEU A 711 26.26 28.20 14.15
N LEU A 712 25.05 28.19 13.57
CA LEU A 712 24.63 27.19 12.57
C LEU A 712 25.36 27.33 11.23
N SER A 713 26.08 28.43 10.98
CA SER A 713 26.78 28.69 9.71
C SER A 713 27.70 27.56 9.25
N THR A 714 28.25 26.78 10.18
CA THR A 714 29.14 25.63 9.87
C THR A 714 28.38 24.31 9.63
N LYS A 715 27.09 24.24 9.96
CA LYS A 715 26.26 23.02 9.93
C LYS A 715 25.05 23.11 8.98
N ILE A 716 24.68 24.31 8.55
CA ILE A 716 23.53 24.53 7.69
C ILE A 716 23.85 24.23 6.23
N GLN A 717 23.06 23.36 5.61
CA GLN A 717 23.18 22.96 4.21
C GLN A 717 21.97 23.43 3.42
N LEU A 718 22.20 24.05 2.27
CA LEU A 718 21.13 24.41 1.34
C LEU A 718 20.98 23.29 0.31
N THR A 719 19.85 22.59 0.36
CA THR A 719 19.48 21.57 -0.64
C THR A 719 18.10 21.93 -1.19
N PRO A 720 18.00 22.68 -2.30
CA PRO A 720 16.70 23.01 -2.88
C PRO A 720 15.91 21.76 -3.23
N HIS A 721 14.58 21.79 -3.05
CA HIS A 721 13.74 20.67 -3.47
C HIS A 721 13.82 20.49 -4.99
N SER A 722 14.16 19.28 -5.42
CA SER A 722 13.91 18.80 -6.78
C SER A 722 12.57 18.08 -6.79
N LEU A 723 11.66 18.42 -7.70
CA LEU A 723 10.45 17.62 -7.93
C LEU A 723 10.87 16.21 -8.34
N VAL A 724 10.71 15.24 -7.44
CA VAL A 724 10.89 13.82 -7.76
C VAL A 724 9.73 13.43 -8.69
N GLY A 725 10.05 13.08 -9.94
CA GLY A 725 9.09 12.88 -11.02
C GLY A 725 9.29 13.81 -12.22
N PHE A 726 10.01 14.92 -12.04
CA PHE A 726 10.61 15.66 -13.15
C PHE A 726 12.09 15.32 -13.21
N THR A 727 12.41 14.22 -13.91
CA THR A 727 13.76 14.03 -14.42
C THR A 727 14.10 15.23 -15.30
N LYS A 728 15.24 15.89 -15.04
CA LYS A 728 15.93 16.66 -16.07
C LYS A 728 16.22 15.65 -17.19
N ASN A 729 15.36 15.64 -18.21
CA ASN A 729 15.28 14.56 -19.17
C ASN A 729 16.61 14.40 -19.90
N GLU A 730 17.13 13.18 -19.90
CA GLU A 730 17.85 12.66 -21.04
C GLU A 730 17.01 12.97 -22.30
N LYS A 731 17.64 13.52 -23.34
CA LYS A 731 17.00 14.15 -24.51
C LYS A 731 15.73 13.40 -24.96
N ARG A 732 14.57 13.89 -24.52
CA ARG A 732 13.24 13.40 -24.94
C ARG A 732 13.16 13.49 -26.47
N ILE A 733 12.66 12.44 -27.11
CA ILE A 733 12.36 12.47 -28.54
C ILE A 733 11.17 13.43 -28.75
N LEU A 734 11.37 14.49 -29.53
CA LEU A 734 10.36 15.47 -29.95
C LEU A 734 9.82 15.10 -31.34
N ASN A 735 8.53 14.79 -31.41
CA ASN A 735 7.82 14.49 -32.66
C ASN A 735 7.19 15.78 -33.21
N ILE A 736 7.68 16.22 -34.36
CA ILE A 736 7.23 17.42 -35.08
C ILE A 736 6.22 17.01 -36.14
N GLY A 737 4.96 17.41 -35.96
CA GLY A 737 3.87 17.18 -36.90
C GLY A 737 3.82 18.27 -37.98
N ILE A 738 3.98 17.90 -39.24
CA ILE A 738 3.87 18.82 -40.38
C ILE A 738 2.45 18.70 -40.94
N LEU A 739 1.68 19.79 -40.90
CA LEU A 739 0.30 19.80 -41.39
C LEU A 739 0.18 20.43 -42.77
N GLY A 740 -0.64 19.80 -43.61
CA GLY A 740 -1.10 20.34 -44.88
C GLY A 740 -0.49 19.65 -46.11
N ASN A 741 -1.07 19.95 -47.27
CA ASN A 741 -0.61 19.40 -48.55
C ASN A 741 0.62 20.17 -49.06
N ILE A 742 1.81 19.63 -48.80
CA ILE A 742 3.12 20.22 -49.11
C ILE A 742 3.56 19.80 -50.53
N HIS A 743 2.91 20.37 -51.54
CA HIS A 743 3.16 20.04 -52.95
C HIS A 743 3.97 21.09 -53.72
N SER A 744 4.38 22.18 -53.08
CA SER A 744 5.13 23.27 -53.74
C SER A 744 6.23 23.82 -52.85
N VAL A 745 7.24 24.45 -53.48
CA VAL A 745 8.32 25.15 -52.77
C VAL A 745 7.74 26.24 -51.85
N ALA A 746 6.70 26.95 -52.29
CA ALA A 746 6.04 27.99 -51.51
C ALA A 746 5.43 27.45 -50.20
N LYS A 747 4.92 26.22 -50.20
CA LYS A 747 4.39 25.56 -48.99
C LYS A 747 5.46 24.90 -48.12
N GLY A 748 6.75 25.12 -48.41
CA GLY A 748 7.85 24.64 -47.56
C GLY A 748 8.43 23.28 -47.95
N ALA A 749 8.09 22.73 -49.13
CA ALA A 749 8.59 21.41 -49.55
C ALA A 749 10.13 21.32 -49.52
N ARG A 750 10.82 22.35 -50.02
CA ARG A 750 12.29 22.42 -49.98
C ARG A 750 12.83 22.53 -48.54
N PHE A 751 12.18 23.32 -47.70
CA PHE A 751 12.61 23.52 -46.32
C PHE A 751 12.55 22.23 -45.50
N ILE A 752 11.49 21.42 -45.62
CA ILE A 752 11.43 20.16 -44.88
C ILE A 752 12.56 19.20 -45.30
N GLN A 753 12.99 19.21 -46.57
CA GLN A 753 14.17 18.42 -46.99
C GLN A 753 15.44 18.92 -46.31
N GLU A 754 15.67 20.23 -46.34
CA GLU A 754 16.82 20.87 -45.70
C GLU A 754 16.83 20.58 -44.19
N LEU A 755 15.65 20.59 -43.53
CA LEU A 755 15.49 20.24 -42.12
C LEU A 755 15.79 18.77 -41.83
N ALA A 756 15.30 17.84 -42.65
CA ALA A 756 15.56 16.41 -42.48
C ALA A 756 17.06 16.08 -42.66
N ILE A 757 17.71 16.70 -43.65
CA ILE A 757 19.16 16.58 -43.88
C ILE A 757 19.94 17.18 -42.71
N TYR A 758 19.53 18.35 -42.23
CA TYR A 758 20.15 19.02 -41.09
C TYR A 758 20.08 18.17 -39.80
N ILE A 759 18.92 17.56 -39.52
CA ILE A 759 18.72 16.65 -38.39
C ILE A 759 19.69 15.46 -38.48
N GLN A 760 19.85 14.88 -39.67
CA GLN A 760 20.74 13.74 -39.89
C GLN A 760 22.22 14.13 -39.79
N GLN A 761 22.64 15.22 -40.44
CA GLN A 761 24.04 15.67 -40.44
C GLN A 761 24.55 16.07 -39.06
N ASN A 762 23.67 16.59 -38.20
CA ASN A 762 24.01 17.04 -36.85
C ASN A 762 23.70 16.01 -35.75
N ASN A 763 23.40 14.75 -36.11
CA ASN A 763 23.05 13.67 -35.18
C ASN A 763 21.90 14.02 -34.21
N LEU A 764 20.92 14.79 -34.67
CA LEU A 764 19.78 15.26 -33.89
C LEU A 764 18.63 14.25 -33.89
N HIS A 765 18.92 12.95 -33.75
CA HIS A 765 17.95 11.84 -33.87
C HIS A 765 16.80 11.84 -32.82
N HIS A 766 16.86 12.77 -31.87
CA HIS A 766 15.77 13.05 -30.94
C HIS A 766 14.67 13.93 -31.57
N PHE A 767 14.85 14.49 -32.77
CA PHE A 767 13.76 15.11 -33.53
C PHE A 767 13.23 14.16 -34.60
N LYS A 768 11.91 13.96 -34.65
CA LYS A 768 11.23 13.14 -35.67
C LYS A 768 10.22 13.97 -36.45
N LEU A 769 10.26 13.91 -37.78
CA LEU A 769 9.34 14.64 -38.65
C LEU A 769 8.19 13.71 -39.08
N ILE A 770 6.95 14.12 -38.84
CA ILE A 770 5.75 13.32 -39.15
C ILE A 770 4.80 14.17 -39.99
N ASN A 771 4.54 13.78 -41.22
CA ASN A 771 3.74 14.59 -42.15
C ASN A 771 2.31 14.07 -42.29
N PHE A 772 1.35 14.95 -42.01
CA PHE A 772 -0.09 14.78 -42.12
C PHE A 772 -0.62 15.61 -43.30
N GLY A 773 -0.61 15.01 -44.49
CA GLY A 773 -0.92 15.67 -45.75
C GLY A 773 -0.28 14.94 -46.93
N GLY A 774 -0.63 15.33 -48.14
CA GLY A 774 0.10 14.92 -49.34
C GLY A 774 1.44 15.64 -49.42
N ILE A 775 2.52 14.92 -49.68
CA ILE A 775 3.80 15.49 -50.15
C ILE A 775 4.04 15.01 -51.57
N GLN A 776 4.66 15.84 -52.42
CA GLN A 776 5.01 15.46 -53.79
C GLN A 776 5.91 14.19 -53.80
N SER A 777 5.67 13.25 -54.72
CA SER A 777 6.27 11.90 -54.72
C SER A 777 7.79 11.84 -54.90
N THR A 778 8.45 12.94 -55.29
CA THR A 778 9.92 13.06 -55.36
C THR A 778 10.59 13.22 -53.99
N PHE A 779 9.82 13.12 -52.91
CA PHE A 779 10.21 13.38 -51.52
C PHE A 779 10.12 12.10 -50.70
N ASP A 780 11.08 11.18 -50.81
CA ASP A 780 11.22 10.06 -49.87
C ASP A 780 12.54 10.22 -49.09
N HIS A 781 12.42 10.52 -47.80
CA HIS A 781 13.55 10.63 -46.88
C HIS A 781 13.26 9.79 -45.63
N PRO A 782 14.18 8.91 -45.17
CA PRO A 782 13.91 7.97 -44.07
C PRO A 782 13.61 8.65 -42.73
N ALA A 783 14.02 9.91 -42.55
CA ALA A 783 13.72 10.69 -41.36
C ALA A 783 12.29 11.28 -41.30
N ILE A 784 11.47 11.08 -42.34
CA ILE A 784 10.12 11.64 -42.44
C ILE A 784 9.08 10.52 -42.50
N ILE A 785 8.21 10.47 -41.50
CA ILE A 785 7.11 9.50 -41.43
C ILE A 785 5.90 10.11 -42.13
N LYS A 786 5.36 9.43 -43.15
CA LYS A 786 4.18 9.90 -43.89
C LYS A 786 2.93 9.19 -43.40
N THR A 787 1.92 9.94 -42.94
CA THR A 787 0.67 9.37 -42.41
C THR A 787 -0.53 9.55 -43.37
N GLY A 788 -0.28 10.16 -44.54
CA GLY A 788 -1.32 10.54 -45.51
C GLY A 788 -2.11 11.78 -45.11
N GLY A 789 -3.09 12.18 -45.94
CA GLY A 789 -4.01 13.29 -45.64
C GLY A 789 -4.89 13.04 -44.42
N TYR A 790 -5.50 14.09 -43.88
CA TYR A 790 -6.42 14.01 -42.75
C TYR A 790 -7.76 14.68 -43.08
N SER A 791 -8.84 14.23 -42.45
CA SER A 791 -10.08 15.01 -42.33
C SER A 791 -10.06 15.81 -41.02
N LEU A 792 -10.81 16.92 -40.94
CA LEU A 792 -10.86 17.76 -39.72
C LEU A 792 -11.20 16.95 -38.46
N ASN A 793 -12.11 15.97 -38.58
CA ASN A 793 -12.52 15.13 -37.46
C ASN A 793 -11.45 14.09 -37.05
N GLU A 794 -10.51 13.79 -37.94
CA GLU A 794 -9.42 12.82 -37.70
C GLU A 794 -8.12 13.48 -37.23
N LEU A 795 -7.99 14.81 -37.37
CA LEU A 795 -6.73 15.51 -37.11
C LEU A 795 -6.21 15.29 -35.69
N HIS A 796 -7.07 15.49 -34.68
CA HIS A 796 -6.71 15.25 -33.27
C HIS A 796 -6.29 13.80 -33.02
N PHE A 797 -6.98 12.83 -33.63
CA PHE A 797 -6.67 11.41 -33.50
C PHE A 797 -5.30 11.09 -34.10
N LYS A 798 -5.03 11.55 -35.33
CA LYS A 798 -3.75 11.29 -36.01
C LYS A 798 -2.56 11.94 -35.30
N LEU A 799 -2.73 13.17 -34.80
CA LEU A 799 -1.71 13.86 -34.01
C LEU A 799 -1.40 13.11 -32.69
N ALA A 800 -2.44 12.65 -31.99
CA ALA A 800 -2.29 11.89 -30.75
C ALA A 800 -1.66 10.50 -30.98
N GLN A 801 -2.09 9.77 -32.01
CA GLN A 801 -1.56 8.45 -32.38
C GLN A 801 -0.04 8.52 -32.63
N ASN A 802 0.42 9.61 -33.23
CA ASN A 802 1.82 9.83 -33.57
C ASN A 802 2.59 10.60 -32.49
N LYS A 803 1.97 10.84 -31.33
CA LYS A 803 2.56 11.54 -30.18
C LYS A 803 3.21 12.87 -30.55
N VAL A 804 2.53 13.67 -31.39
CA VAL A 804 3.05 14.96 -31.86
C VAL A 804 3.19 15.94 -30.69
N ASP A 805 4.40 16.43 -30.48
CA ASP A 805 4.74 17.37 -29.41
C ASP A 805 4.62 18.83 -29.88
N VAL A 806 4.91 19.10 -31.15
CA VAL A 806 4.82 20.42 -31.79
C VAL A 806 4.33 20.28 -33.22
N ILE A 807 3.42 21.16 -33.65
CA ILE A 807 2.97 21.26 -35.05
C ILE A 807 3.82 22.30 -35.76
N PHE A 808 4.27 22.01 -36.98
CA PHE A 808 5.00 22.95 -37.83
C PHE A 808 4.21 23.25 -39.11
N ILE A 809 4.02 24.56 -39.37
CA ILE A 809 3.48 25.10 -40.62
C ILE A 809 4.65 25.64 -41.46
N PRO A 810 5.17 24.85 -42.43
CA PRO A 810 6.44 25.15 -43.09
C PRO A 810 6.34 26.16 -44.24
N SER A 811 5.20 26.84 -44.40
CA SER A 811 4.98 27.74 -45.53
C SER A 811 5.98 28.90 -45.53
N VAL A 812 6.79 28.98 -46.59
CA VAL A 812 7.82 30.01 -46.82
C VAL A 812 7.30 31.14 -47.71
N TRP A 813 5.98 31.18 -47.92
CA TRP A 813 5.26 32.21 -48.63
C TRP A 813 4.32 32.96 -47.68
N SER A 814 4.19 34.27 -47.87
CA SER A 814 3.24 35.10 -47.16
C SER A 814 1.80 34.77 -47.57
N GLU A 815 1.17 33.79 -46.91
CA GLU A 815 -0.25 33.47 -47.14
C GLU A 815 -1.14 34.63 -46.68
N THR A 816 -2.27 34.86 -47.35
CA THR A 816 -3.24 35.88 -46.90
C THR A 816 -4.06 35.40 -45.70
N PHE A 817 -4.31 34.09 -45.61
CA PHE A 817 -4.94 33.41 -44.48
C PHE A 817 -4.62 31.92 -44.55
N SER A 818 -4.43 31.25 -43.41
CA SER A 818 -4.01 29.84 -43.37
C SER A 818 -4.98 29.02 -42.52
N TYR A 819 -5.87 28.27 -43.18
CA TYR A 819 -6.81 27.35 -42.50
C TYR A 819 -6.08 26.27 -41.71
N THR A 820 -5.00 25.72 -42.26
CA THR A 820 -4.18 24.71 -41.59
C THR A 820 -3.53 25.24 -40.31
N THR A 821 -3.21 26.54 -40.25
CA THR A 821 -2.70 27.17 -39.03
C THR A 821 -3.80 27.29 -37.97
N LEU A 822 -5.02 27.64 -38.37
CA LEU A 822 -6.15 27.69 -37.44
C LEU A 822 -6.48 26.30 -36.89
N GLU A 823 -6.52 25.29 -37.78
CA GLU A 823 -6.71 23.89 -37.42
C GLU A 823 -5.65 23.42 -36.41
N ALA A 824 -4.38 23.81 -36.61
CA ALA A 824 -3.30 23.50 -35.67
C ALA A 824 -3.53 24.15 -34.29
N ILE A 825 -3.92 25.43 -34.26
CA ILE A 825 -4.17 26.17 -33.01
C ILE A 825 -5.34 25.56 -32.22
N GLU A 826 -6.42 25.19 -32.90
CA GLU A 826 -7.59 24.54 -32.28
C GLU A 826 -7.24 23.18 -31.63
N THR A 827 -6.11 22.56 -32.01
CA THR A 827 -5.66 21.32 -31.37
C THR A 827 -5.12 21.50 -29.96
N GLY A 828 -4.72 22.73 -29.58
CA GLY A 828 -4.09 23.01 -28.30
C GLY A 828 -2.61 22.59 -28.22
N ILE A 829 -2.02 22.11 -29.31
CA ILE A 829 -0.60 21.70 -29.41
C ILE A 829 0.26 22.91 -29.81
N PRO A 830 1.46 23.10 -29.21
CA PRO A 830 2.38 24.16 -29.64
C PRO A 830 2.57 24.18 -31.15
N THR A 831 2.43 25.37 -31.75
CA THR A 831 2.42 25.51 -33.22
C THR A 831 3.51 26.48 -33.67
N ALA A 832 4.42 26.00 -34.51
CA ALA A 832 5.52 26.74 -35.08
C ALA A 832 5.24 27.20 -36.50
N CYS A 833 5.65 28.42 -36.85
CA CYS A 833 5.70 28.92 -38.22
C CYS A 833 6.81 29.95 -38.40
N PHE A 834 7.17 30.27 -39.65
CA PHE A 834 8.05 31.41 -39.91
C PHE A 834 7.34 32.74 -39.68
N LYS A 835 8.10 33.79 -39.39
CA LYS A 835 7.62 35.18 -39.25
C LYS A 835 7.20 35.78 -40.60
N LEU A 836 6.19 35.20 -41.22
CA LEU A 836 5.74 35.54 -42.57
C LEU A 836 4.24 35.23 -42.73
N GLY A 837 3.48 36.16 -43.34
CA GLY A 837 2.09 35.95 -43.75
C GLY A 837 1.05 35.76 -42.63
N GLY A 838 -0.16 35.39 -43.05
CA GLY A 838 -1.32 35.16 -42.20
C GLY A 838 -1.18 33.95 -41.26
N GLN A 839 -0.25 33.04 -41.52
CA GLN A 839 0.15 32.00 -40.56
C GLN A 839 0.85 32.61 -39.34
N PHE A 840 1.77 33.56 -39.53
CA PHE A 840 2.42 34.29 -38.43
C PHE A 840 1.43 35.12 -37.62
N ASP A 841 0.49 35.80 -38.30
CA ASP A 841 -0.52 36.59 -37.61
C ASP A 841 -1.41 35.75 -36.70
N GLN A 842 -1.69 34.49 -37.06
CA GLN A 842 -2.44 33.57 -36.21
C GLN A 842 -1.57 33.01 -35.07
N VAL A 843 -0.35 32.54 -35.37
CA VAL A 843 0.55 31.92 -34.37
C VAL A 843 1.02 32.92 -33.32
N ARG A 844 1.31 34.18 -33.67
CA ARG A 844 1.81 35.18 -32.69
C ARG A 844 0.79 35.56 -31.60
N HIS A 845 -0.50 35.31 -31.85
CA HIS A 845 -1.57 35.55 -30.88
C HIS A 845 -1.98 34.26 -30.14
N TYR A 846 -1.37 33.13 -30.48
CA TYR A 846 -1.58 31.87 -29.77
C TYR A 846 -0.59 31.76 -28.60
N ASP A 847 -1.09 31.43 -27.41
CA ASP A 847 -0.31 31.35 -26.17
C ASP A 847 0.78 30.25 -26.22
N LYS A 848 0.63 29.27 -27.10
CA LYS A 848 1.63 28.24 -27.41
C LYS A 848 2.25 28.39 -28.80
N GLY A 849 2.22 29.60 -29.36
CA GLY A 849 2.82 29.89 -30.66
C GLY A 849 4.34 29.97 -30.62
N ILE A 850 5.00 29.39 -31.62
CA ILE A 850 6.47 29.44 -31.79
C ILE A 850 6.77 30.18 -33.10
N VAL A 851 7.31 31.38 -32.99
CA VAL A 851 7.69 32.18 -34.16
C VAL A 851 9.15 31.92 -34.49
N VAL A 852 9.40 31.39 -35.69
CA VAL A 852 10.74 31.17 -36.22
C VAL A 852 11.15 32.40 -37.04
N GLU A 853 12.12 33.14 -36.53
CA GLU A 853 12.53 34.44 -37.08
C GLU A 853 13.18 34.33 -38.46
N GLU A 854 13.91 33.25 -38.72
CA GLU A 854 14.62 33.03 -40.00
C GLU A 854 14.21 31.72 -40.68
N ILE A 855 14.13 31.73 -42.01
CA ILE A 855 13.78 30.56 -42.82
C ILE A 855 15.03 29.70 -43.05
N ASN A 856 15.54 29.07 -41.98
CA ASN A 856 16.59 28.04 -42.06
C ASN A 856 16.39 26.93 -40.98
N PRO A 857 16.91 25.70 -41.21
CA PRO A 857 16.73 24.57 -40.29
C PRO A 857 17.26 24.80 -38.86
N GLU A 858 18.39 25.49 -38.73
CA GLU A 858 19.01 25.76 -37.43
C GLU A 858 18.12 26.68 -36.57
N ALA A 859 17.60 27.76 -37.16
CA ALA A 859 16.68 28.68 -36.51
C ALA A 859 15.39 27.96 -36.07
N PHE A 860 14.87 27.05 -36.90
CA PHE A 860 13.71 26.23 -36.54
C PHE A 860 14.00 25.33 -35.34
N ILE A 861 15.10 24.56 -35.38
CA ILE A 861 15.49 23.66 -34.28
C ILE A 861 15.73 24.45 -32.99
N ASN A 862 16.41 25.59 -33.07
CA ASN A 862 16.66 26.44 -31.90
C ASN A 862 15.36 27.00 -31.32
N ALA A 863 14.43 27.47 -32.15
CA ALA A 863 13.14 27.99 -31.70
C ALA A 863 12.30 26.90 -30.99
N VAL A 864 12.24 25.69 -31.57
CA VAL A 864 11.52 24.56 -30.95
C VAL A 864 12.22 24.11 -29.67
N THR A 865 13.55 24.02 -29.67
CA THR A 865 14.33 23.60 -28.49
C THR A 865 14.17 24.59 -27.34
N ASN A 866 14.23 25.90 -27.61
CA ASN A 866 14.04 26.95 -26.62
C ASN A 866 12.63 26.98 -26.04
N TYR A 867 11.63 26.50 -26.77
CA TYR A 867 10.26 26.41 -26.27
C TYR A 867 10.08 25.27 -25.25
N PHE A 868 10.80 24.16 -25.42
CA PHE A 868 10.70 22.97 -24.55
C PHE A 868 11.73 22.93 -23.41
N ASN A 869 12.68 23.87 -23.39
CA ASN A 869 13.65 24.09 -22.30
C ASN A 869 13.18 25.20 -21.37
#